data_AF-A0A8J2LM82-F1
#
_entry.id   AF-A0A8J2LM82-F1
#
_cell.length_a   1.000
_cell.length_b   1.000
_cell.length_c   1.000
_cell.angle_alpha   90.00
_cell.angle_beta   90.00
_cell.angle_gamma   90.00
#
_symmetry.space_group_name_H-M   'P 1'
#
loop_
_entity.id
_entity.type
_entity.pdbx_description
1 polymer ?
#
loop_
_entity_poly.entity_id
_entity_poly.type
_entity_poly.pdbx_seq_one_letter_code
_entity_poly.pdbx_strand_id
1 'polypeptide(L)'
;MKLQHSIGLAVFCLFIVGSLAENILFLLPIASKSHKNVFDPLIKALANKGHKITVASPVAPTKPHPNIHEIVPIPLEELFQQAADPFEERRNKLGSRLNFTLLIESCEKAHLNEEFISLQQKQFDLVFLNGIVNDCFTGLIYKIGAPFAMLTTLATPSVVAESTGVRLPPSFVPGILTSNTDEMNFRERLTNTFMEHFMRFFMTRNNPAMEATYRKFLGEDVPGIPAIKGNVSMIFSNSYFPLNFPRPLMPDIVEIGGMHCGPSKPLPKDLEEFLSGAEHGFIYFSMGSILKTDQMPEEMRKTFLKVFSRMKQRVIWKWNSGHMDNLPSNVKLSKWLPQQDILGHPNIKLFISHGGLLSTQEAAYHGVPVLGIPMFGDQDLNVKQAATHGYAVMLEILDLTEELLEDRLNTILNDPRFTLKAKHLSSIIKDQPQTPLDRAKSNKIITRQQVVSSERILFVLPIATKSHKNVFEPLYTALAAKGHDITVVSSVKPSKPKANIREIVPISVQEIFGQLNAFEDRGKTFLQRFSRLLKEKFDLVFLNAFNDCFAGFVYKIGAPFIIVTTGATPSFIAELVGNRLPTSFVPLQIVPGISDDMTFGQRTLNFLITQMFHIMRAVSGKEAAVYRKALGEDLPEFREIEGNVSMIFSNSYFPLTYPRPLLPDIVEVGGMHCRPAKPLPKDLDDFLTGAEHGVIYFSMGSVLETDQMPDDMRQKFLNVFSRLKQRVIWKWNSGQMDNIPSNVKLSSWLPQQDILGHPNVRIFMTHGGLLSTQEAVYHGVPLLAIPMFADQDLNAKQAVTSGYALSLEILELSEEILEDLLNQLLNEPKYSKKAKDLSAVIRDQMETPLERALFWTEYVMRHGGAVHLRSAARKLNTIQYHSIDVYAFIATVLIAVVTVLVILLKFIFKKIASKLGRKTGDQKVKKQ
;
A
#
# COMPACT_ATOMS: atom_id res chain seq x y z
N MET A 1 28.85 38.42 31.93
CA MET A 1 27.77 38.80 30.98
C MET A 1 27.60 37.89 29.76
N LYS A 2 28.59 37.10 29.31
CA LYS A 2 28.45 36.17 28.16
C LYS A 2 27.87 34.78 28.47
N LEU A 3 27.66 34.42 29.74
CA LEU A 3 27.12 33.11 30.14
C LEU A 3 25.59 33.09 30.37
N GLN A 4 24.95 34.26 30.51
CA GLN A 4 23.49 34.36 30.68
C GLN A 4 22.72 34.39 29.35
N HIS A 5 23.36 34.77 28.24
CA HIS A 5 22.73 34.79 26.92
C HIS A 5 22.67 33.40 26.26
N SER A 6 23.57 32.48 26.63
CA SER A 6 23.60 31.10 26.09
C SER A 6 22.57 30.18 26.75
N ILE A 7 22.19 30.46 28.01
CA ILE A 7 21.15 29.69 28.72
C ILE A 7 19.75 30.17 28.29
N GLY A 8 19.59 31.46 27.96
CA GLY A 8 18.35 32.01 27.43
C GLY A 8 17.94 31.42 26.07
N LEU A 9 18.88 31.19 25.14
CA LEU A 9 18.59 30.58 23.83
C LEU A 9 18.33 29.07 23.93
N ALA A 10 19.03 28.35 24.79
CA ALA A 10 18.80 26.91 25.00
C ALA A 10 17.44 26.66 25.65
N VAL A 11 17.01 27.53 26.58
CA VAL A 11 15.67 27.46 27.17
C VAL A 11 14.60 27.91 26.17
N PHE A 12 14.84 28.89 25.30
CA PHE A 12 13.88 29.27 24.25
C PHE A 12 13.70 28.19 23.15
N CYS A 13 14.75 27.41 22.85
CA CYS A 13 14.64 26.25 21.95
C CYS A 13 14.04 25.00 22.61
N LEU A 14 14.07 24.89 23.95
CA LEU A 14 13.38 23.82 24.69
C LEU A 14 11.87 24.09 24.87
N PHE A 15 11.37 25.27 24.51
CA PHE A 15 9.96 25.67 24.66
C PHE A 15 9.15 25.80 23.35
N ILE A 16 9.67 25.37 22.19
CA ILE A 16 8.90 25.31 20.92
C ILE A 16 8.91 23.89 20.31
N VAL A 17 8.69 22.89 21.17
CA VAL A 17 8.01 21.64 20.73
C VAL A 17 6.75 21.47 21.57
N GLY A 18 6.01 22.56 21.79
CA GLY A 18 4.57 22.44 21.89
C GLY A 18 4.09 22.15 20.48
N SER A 19 3.60 20.94 20.18
CA SER A 19 2.85 20.74 18.94
C SER A 19 1.75 21.81 18.95
N LEU A 20 1.74 22.70 17.95
CA LEU A 20 0.64 23.63 17.79
C LEU A 20 -0.65 22.79 17.81
N ALA A 21 -1.59 23.17 18.66
CA ALA A 21 -2.85 22.46 18.80
C ALA A 21 -3.70 22.71 17.56
N GLU A 22 -3.55 21.86 16.54
CA GLU A 22 -4.34 21.93 15.30
C GLU A 22 -5.84 21.74 15.58
N ASN A 23 -6.68 22.36 14.77
CA ASN A 23 -8.13 22.21 14.74
C ASN A 23 -8.55 21.24 13.63
N ILE A 24 -9.07 20.07 14.02
CA ILE A 24 -9.32 18.95 13.11
C ILE A 24 -10.82 18.63 13.10
N LEU A 25 -11.39 18.46 11.91
CA LEU A 25 -12.80 18.11 11.72
C LEU A 25 -12.95 16.66 11.24
N PHE A 26 -13.83 15.88 11.88
CA PHE A 26 -14.29 14.57 11.40
C PHE A 26 -15.73 14.68 10.92
N LEU A 27 -15.95 14.51 9.61
CA LEU A 27 -17.24 14.50 8.94
C LEU A 27 -17.73 13.06 8.75
N LEU A 28 -18.60 12.63 9.67
CA LEU A 28 -19.30 11.33 9.66
C LEU A 28 -20.84 11.48 9.71
N PRO A 29 -21.46 12.43 8.98
CA PRO A 29 -22.88 12.80 9.16
C PRO A 29 -23.86 11.70 8.73
N ILE A 30 -23.48 10.78 7.84
CA ILE A 30 -24.27 9.59 7.49
C ILE A 30 -23.45 8.37 7.91
N ALA A 31 -23.64 7.97 9.17
CA ALA A 31 -22.84 6.93 9.82
C ALA A 31 -23.67 6.13 10.83
N SER A 32 -23.45 4.82 10.83
CA SER A 32 -23.92 3.95 11.91
C SER A 32 -23.01 4.08 13.15
N LYS A 33 -23.41 3.46 14.27
CA LYS A 33 -22.56 3.39 15.46
C LYS A 33 -21.19 2.77 15.20
N SER A 34 -21.11 1.71 14.39
CA SER A 34 -19.84 1.08 14.03
C SER A 34 -18.96 2.00 13.18
N HIS A 35 -19.54 2.80 12.29
CA HIS A 35 -18.79 3.76 11.46
C HIS A 35 -18.08 4.84 12.27
N LYS A 36 -18.64 5.27 13.42
CA LYS A 36 -17.95 6.16 14.35
C LYS A 36 -16.93 5.41 15.21
N ASN A 37 -17.33 4.26 15.77
CA ASN A 37 -16.51 3.50 16.72
C ASN A 37 -15.14 3.08 16.17
N VAL A 38 -15.02 2.83 14.87
CA VAL A 38 -13.73 2.47 14.26
C VAL A 38 -12.72 3.63 14.33
N PHE A 39 -13.17 4.88 14.32
CA PHE A 39 -12.32 6.07 14.33
C PHE A 39 -12.19 6.72 15.72
N ASP A 40 -13.04 6.35 16.67
CA ASP A 40 -12.96 6.77 18.08
C ASP A 40 -11.54 6.67 18.67
N PRO A 41 -10.75 5.59 18.46
CA PRO A 41 -9.37 5.52 18.94
C PRO A 41 -8.48 6.63 18.39
N LEU A 42 -8.62 6.97 17.11
CA LEU A 42 -7.86 8.05 16.46
C LEU A 42 -8.30 9.42 16.98
N ILE A 43 -9.61 9.68 16.99
CA ILE A 43 -10.22 10.92 17.50
C ILE A 43 -9.72 11.21 18.92
N LYS A 44 -9.87 10.25 19.84
CA LYS A 44 -9.46 10.39 21.25
C LYS A 44 -7.97 10.61 21.37
N ALA A 45 -7.17 9.93 20.56
CA ALA A 45 -5.73 10.05 20.67
C ALA A 45 -5.18 11.37 20.12
N LEU A 46 -5.78 11.94 19.06
CA LEU A 46 -5.45 13.27 18.60
C LEU A 46 -5.87 14.32 19.64
N ALA A 47 -7.05 14.17 20.23
CA ALA A 47 -7.53 15.04 21.31
C ALA A 47 -6.60 15.00 22.55
N ASN A 48 -6.10 13.81 22.90
CA ASN A 48 -5.12 13.61 23.98
C ASN A 48 -3.73 14.19 23.67
N LYS A 49 -3.37 14.35 22.38
CA LYS A 49 -2.17 15.07 21.95
C LYS A 49 -2.33 16.60 22.01
N GLY A 50 -3.52 17.10 22.38
CA GLY A 50 -3.81 18.52 22.53
C GLY A 50 -4.53 19.16 21.36
N HIS A 51 -4.80 18.43 20.27
CA HIS A 51 -5.57 18.95 19.13
C HIS A 51 -7.02 19.21 19.52
N LYS A 52 -7.61 20.26 18.94
CA LYS A 52 -9.04 20.56 19.06
C LYS A 52 -9.78 19.75 18.01
N ILE A 53 -10.67 18.86 18.43
CA ILE A 53 -11.39 17.97 17.51
C ILE A 53 -12.85 18.36 17.46
N THR A 54 -13.38 18.54 16.25
CA THR A 54 -14.83 18.61 16.00
C THR A 54 -15.27 17.33 15.29
N VAL A 55 -16.34 16.68 15.77
CA VAL A 55 -16.89 15.46 15.16
C VAL A 55 -18.36 15.68 14.81
N ALA A 56 -18.70 15.66 13.52
CA ALA A 56 -20.09 15.68 13.08
C ALA A 56 -20.57 14.26 12.80
N SER A 57 -21.46 13.72 13.65
CA SER A 57 -21.94 12.33 13.54
C SER A 57 -23.34 12.14 14.12
N PRO A 58 -24.17 11.22 13.58
CA PRO A 58 -25.47 10.86 14.17
C PRO A 58 -25.41 10.26 15.58
N VAL A 59 -24.22 9.82 16.00
CA VAL A 59 -24.03 9.12 17.26
C VAL A 59 -23.65 10.11 18.34
N ALA A 60 -24.56 10.34 19.28
CA ALA A 60 -24.38 11.22 20.42
C ALA A 60 -23.18 10.81 21.32
N PRO A 61 -22.56 11.77 22.03
CA PRO A 61 -21.46 11.50 22.94
C PRO A 61 -21.92 10.64 24.10
N THR A 62 -21.16 9.57 24.40
CA THR A 62 -21.39 8.76 25.61
C THR A 62 -20.59 9.25 26.81
N LYS A 63 -19.45 9.92 26.57
CA LYS A 63 -18.61 10.56 27.60
C LYS A 63 -17.99 11.84 27.04
N PRO A 64 -18.07 12.98 27.74
CA PRO A 64 -17.45 14.23 27.30
C PRO A 64 -15.92 14.15 27.37
N HIS A 65 -15.24 14.80 26.43
CA HIS A 65 -13.80 15.00 26.43
C HIS A 65 -13.51 16.50 26.19
N PRO A 66 -12.62 17.14 26.96
CA PRO A 66 -12.46 18.60 26.92
C PRO A 66 -12.04 19.15 25.54
N ASN A 67 -11.29 18.37 24.77
CA ASN A 67 -10.84 18.75 23.42
C ASN A 67 -11.69 18.15 22.28
N ILE A 68 -12.83 17.51 22.58
CA ILE A 68 -13.74 16.96 21.55
C ILE A 68 -15.08 17.68 21.64
N HIS A 69 -15.44 18.37 20.56
CA HIS A 69 -16.75 18.94 20.34
C HIS A 69 -17.53 18.06 19.36
N GLU A 70 -18.66 17.51 19.77
CA GLU A 70 -19.49 16.68 18.91
C GLU A 70 -20.76 17.42 18.48
N ILE A 71 -21.07 17.32 17.19
CA ILE A 71 -22.27 17.86 16.54
C ILE A 71 -23.08 16.66 16.05
N VAL A 72 -24.40 16.71 16.22
CA VAL A 72 -25.34 15.69 15.73
C VAL A 72 -26.18 16.29 14.60
N PRO A 73 -25.76 16.18 13.33
CA PRO A 73 -26.49 16.81 12.22
C PRO A 73 -27.86 16.17 11.99
N ILE A 74 -27.94 14.84 12.17
CA ILE A 74 -29.15 14.03 12.04
C ILE A 74 -29.12 12.98 13.15
N PRO A 75 -30.17 12.80 13.97
CA PRO A 75 -30.24 11.73 14.94
C PRO A 75 -30.15 10.33 14.30
N LEU A 76 -29.49 9.39 14.98
CA LEU A 76 -29.30 8.02 14.48
C LEU A 76 -30.64 7.30 14.23
N GLU A 77 -31.62 7.50 15.10
CA GLU A 77 -32.95 6.89 14.99
C GLU A 77 -33.67 7.35 13.72
N GLU A 78 -33.52 8.64 13.37
CA GLU A 78 -34.13 9.21 12.17
C GLU A 78 -33.46 8.68 10.89
N LEU A 79 -32.12 8.52 10.91
CA LEU A 79 -31.37 7.99 9.78
C LEU A 79 -31.78 6.56 9.41
N PHE A 80 -32.11 5.73 10.41
CA PHE A 80 -32.49 4.33 10.21
C PHE A 80 -34.00 4.07 10.32
N GLN A 81 -34.84 5.10 10.48
CA GLN A 81 -36.29 4.94 10.63
C GLN A 81 -36.96 4.31 9.40
N GLN A 82 -36.41 4.57 8.20
CA GLN A 82 -36.91 4.05 6.92
C GLN A 82 -36.09 2.86 6.40
N ALA A 83 -35.19 2.29 7.21
CA ALA A 83 -34.42 1.11 6.81
C ALA A 83 -35.35 -0.10 6.67
N ALA A 84 -35.09 -0.94 5.68
CA ALA A 84 -35.82 -2.19 5.51
C ALA A 84 -35.59 -3.13 6.70
N ASP A 85 -36.55 -4.01 6.98
CA ASP A 85 -36.32 -5.10 7.92
C ASP A 85 -35.17 -5.99 7.41
N PRO A 86 -34.12 -6.25 8.21
CA PRO A 86 -32.96 -7.00 7.74
C PRO A 86 -33.26 -8.44 7.30
N PHE A 87 -34.30 -9.09 7.82
CA PHE A 87 -34.68 -10.43 7.39
C PHE A 87 -35.43 -10.38 6.06
N GLU A 88 -36.28 -9.37 5.83
CA GLU A 88 -36.86 -9.11 4.50
C GLU A 88 -35.79 -8.74 3.47
N GLU A 89 -34.81 -7.93 3.88
CA GLU A 89 -33.66 -7.58 3.04
C GLU A 89 -32.87 -8.83 2.64
N ARG A 90 -32.60 -9.75 3.59
CA ARG A 90 -31.93 -11.02 3.30
C ARG A 90 -32.72 -11.90 2.32
N ARG A 91 -34.06 -11.94 2.41
CA ARG A 91 -34.91 -12.71 1.47
C ARG A 91 -34.88 -12.13 0.05
N ASN A 92 -34.71 -10.82 -0.07
CA ASN A 92 -34.67 -10.13 -1.35
C ASN A 92 -33.31 -10.30 -2.03
N LYS A 93 -33.12 -11.44 -2.73
CA LYS A 93 -31.91 -11.77 -3.52
C LYS A 93 -31.53 -10.76 -4.61
N LEU A 94 -32.43 -9.83 -4.97
CA LEU A 94 -32.17 -8.74 -5.94
C LEU A 94 -31.52 -7.49 -5.31
N GLY A 95 -31.10 -7.58 -4.04
CA GLY A 95 -30.12 -6.69 -3.43
C GLY A 95 -30.72 -5.66 -2.46
N SER A 96 -29.99 -5.45 -1.37
CA SER A 96 -30.02 -4.21 -0.58
C SER A 96 -29.94 -3.03 -1.55
N ARG A 97 -31.08 -2.41 -1.88
CA ARG A 97 -31.05 -1.19 -2.68
C ARG A 97 -30.37 -0.14 -1.81
N LEU A 98 -29.17 0.30 -2.18
CA LEU A 98 -28.65 1.59 -1.73
C LEU A 98 -29.75 2.60 -2.05
N ASN A 99 -30.50 3.00 -1.02
CA ASN A 99 -31.63 3.89 -1.19
C ASN A 99 -31.07 5.29 -1.37
N PHE A 100 -30.73 5.61 -2.62
CA PHE A 100 -30.09 6.86 -2.97
C PHE A 100 -30.99 8.06 -2.67
N THR A 101 -32.31 7.89 -2.74
CA THR A 101 -33.27 8.91 -2.31
C THR A 101 -33.10 9.21 -0.81
N LEU A 102 -33.08 8.18 0.03
CA LEU A 102 -32.83 8.34 1.47
C LEU A 102 -31.46 8.99 1.74
N LEU A 103 -30.45 8.69 0.91
CA LEU A 103 -29.15 9.33 1.02
C LEU A 103 -29.23 10.83 0.77
N ILE A 104 -29.84 11.25 -0.33
CA ILE A 104 -30.04 12.67 -0.67
C ILE A 104 -30.85 13.39 0.40
N GLU A 105 -31.95 12.79 0.87
CA GLU A 105 -32.77 13.35 1.95
C GLU A 105 -31.95 13.54 3.24
N SER A 106 -31.11 12.57 3.58
CA SER A 106 -30.21 12.68 4.73
C SER A 106 -29.19 13.81 4.52
N CYS A 107 -28.61 13.94 3.33
CA CYS A 107 -27.72 15.05 3.00
C CYS A 107 -28.41 16.41 3.19
N GLU A 108 -29.64 16.57 2.69
CA GLU A 108 -30.41 17.81 2.85
C GLU A 108 -30.68 18.12 4.32
N LYS A 109 -31.14 17.12 5.09
CA LYS A 109 -31.41 17.28 6.54
C LYS A 109 -30.18 17.70 7.32
N ALA A 110 -29.01 17.12 7.04
CA ALA A 110 -27.78 17.54 7.69
C ALA A 110 -27.44 19.02 7.40
N HIS A 111 -27.66 19.52 6.18
CA HIS A 111 -27.41 20.92 5.83
C HIS A 111 -28.44 21.90 6.44
N LEU A 112 -29.62 21.42 6.84
CA LEU A 112 -30.61 22.22 7.58
C LEU A 112 -30.24 22.43 9.05
N ASN A 113 -29.30 21.65 9.60
CA ASN A 113 -28.82 21.84 10.96
C ASN A 113 -27.89 23.07 11.02
N GLU A 114 -28.30 24.09 11.79
CA GLU A 114 -27.58 25.38 11.90
C GLU A 114 -26.15 25.22 12.44
N GLU A 115 -25.95 24.33 13.40
CA GLU A 115 -24.61 24.07 13.98
C GLU A 115 -23.70 23.40 12.95
N PHE A 116 -24.22 22.43 12.19
CA PHE A 116 -23.48 21.75 11.13
C PHE A 116 -23.10 22.69 9.98
N ILE A 117 -24.04 23.48 9.48
CA ILE A 117 -23.77 24.40 8.35
C ILE A 117 -22.83 25.55 8.76
N SER A 118 -22.77 25.90 10.05
CA SER A 118 -21.82 26.88 10.60
C SER A 118 -20.35 26.44 10.47
N LEU A 119 -20.09 25.13 10.26
CA LEU A 119 -18.73 24.61 10.08
C LEU A 119 -17.99 25.27 8.92
N GLN A 120 -18.69 25.72 7.87
CA GLN A 120 -18.09 26.41 6.73
C GLN A 120 -17.45 27.76 7.09
N GLN A 121 -17.80 28.33 8.25
CA GLN A 121 -17.27 29.60 8.75
C GLN A 121 -16.10 29.41 9.71
N LYS A 122 -15.79 28.16 10.09
CA LYS A 122 -14.70 27.82 11.02
C LYS A 122 -13.43 27.50 10.23
N GLN A 123 -12.29 27.83 10.82
CA GLN A 123 -10.97 27.47 10.28
C GLN A 123 -10.55 26.10 10.83
N PHE A 124 -10.19 25.20 9.94
CA PHE A 124 -9.67 23.86 10.26
C PHE A 124 -8.35 23.66 9.54
N ASP A 125 -7.43 22.94 10.18
CA ASP A 125 -6.12 22.61 9.61
C ASP A 125 -6.17 21.29 8.83
N LEU A 126 -7.14 20.42 9.16
CA LEU A 126 -7.38 19.14 8.50
C LEU A 126 -8.85 18.72 8.62
N VAL A 127 -9.40 18.17 7.53
CA VAL A 127 -10.73 17.55 7.52
C VAL A 127 -10.62 16.06 7.19
N PHE A 128 -11.28 15.21 7.97
CA PHE A 128 -11.51 13.81 7.67
C PHE A 128 -12.93 13.60 7.16
N LEU A 129 -13.10 12.99 6.00
CA LEU A 129 -14.40 12.59 5.45
C LEU A 129 -14.54 11.07 5.49
N ASN A 130 -15.67 10.55 5.97
CA ASN A 130 -15.99 9.15 5.70
C ASN A 130 -16.14 8.92 4.18
N GLY A 131 -15.24 8.17 3.55
CA GLY A 131 -15.24 7.94 2.10
C GLY A 131 -16.39 7.07 1.60
N ILE A 132 -17.22 6.52 2.50
CA ILE A 132 -18.38 5.69 2.16
C ILE A 132 -19.66 6.51 2.35
N VAL A 133 -20.47 6.64 1.30
CA VAL A 133 -21.80 7.29 1.27
C VAL A 133 -21.88 8.75 1.75
N ASN A 134 -20.77 9.48 1.92
CA ASN A 134 -20.79 10.88 2.39
C ASN A 134 -20.30 11.89 1.34
N ASP A 135 -20.34 11.52 0.04
CA ASP A 135 -19.84 12.37 -1.06
C ASP A 135 -20.60 13.72 -1.16
N CYS A 136 -21.85 13.79 -0.68
CA CYS A 136 -22.63 15.04 -0.64
C CYS A 136 -22.10 16.11 0.34
N PHE A 137 -21.11 15.78 1.17
CA PHE A 137 -20.48 16.73 2.08
C PHE A 137 -19.12 17.25 1.57
N THR A 138 -18.68 16.80 0.38
CA THR A 138 -17.46 17.30 -0.26
C THR A 138 -17.52 18.80 -0.54
N GLY A 139 -18.70 19.34 -0.86
CA GLY A 139 -18.90 20.78 -1.04
C GLY A 139 -18.57 21.59 0.22
N LEU A 140 -18.88 21.06 1.41
CA LEU A 140 -18.54 21.71 2.68
C LEU A 140 -17.01 21.77 2.88
N ILE A 141 -16.30 20.72 2.51
CA ILE A 141 -14.82 20.67 2.55
C ILE A 141 -14.24 21.75 1.66
N TYR A 142 -14.77 21.92 0.44
CA TYR A 142 -14.34 22.98 -0.47
C TYR A 142 -14.53 24.37 0.15
N LYS A 143 -15.67 24.64 0.80
CA LYS A 143 -15.91 25.93 1.48
C LYS A 143 -15.01 26.16 2.70
N ILE A 144 -14.68 25.10 3.44
CA ILE A 144 -13.72 25.17 4.56
C ILE A 144 -12.32 25.53 4.05
N GLY A 145 -11.92 25.04 2.87
CA GLY A 145 -10.64 25.37 2.24
C GLY A 145 -9.42 24.70 2.87
N ALA A 146 -9.62 23.70 3.74
CA ALA A 146 -8.56 22.94 4.39
C ALA A 146 -8.16 21.71 3.56
N PRO A 147 -6.90 21.22 3.68
CA PRO A 147 -6.53 19.88 3.23
C PRO A 147 -7.46 18.84 3.85
N PHE A 148 -7.76 17.78 3.10
CA PHE A 148 -8.63 16.72 3.61
C PHE A 148 -8.13 15.31 3.28
N ALA A 149 -8.39 14.41 4.22
CA ALA A 149 -8.17 12.99 4.09
C ALA A 149 -9.52 12.25 4.12
N MET A 150 -9.56 11.07 3.52
CA MET A 150 -10.72 10.19 3.63
C MET A 150 -10.45 9.06 4.62
N LEU A 151 -11.49 8.63 5.33
CA LEU A 151 -11.50 7.45 6.18
C LEU A 151 -12.48 6.44 5.60
N THR A 152 -12.08 5.19 5.38
CA THR A 152 -13.03 4.13 4.98
C THR A 152 -13.24 3.14 6.12
N THR A 153 -14.50 2.80 6.38
CA THR A 153 -14.89 1.87 7.46
C THR A 153 -14.65 0.39 7.10
N LEU A 154 -14.20 0.13 5.87
CA LEU A 154 -13.88 -1.15 5.28
C LEU A 154 -12.71 -1.01 4.32
N ALA A 155 -12.25 -2.11 3.71
CA ALA A 155 -11.17 -2.06 2.72
C ALA A 155 -11.54 -1.18 1.53
N THR A 156 -10.70 -0.19 1.21
CA THR A 156 -11.02 0.90 0.28
C THR A 156 -11.59 0.35 -1.05
N PRO A 157 -12.86 0.67 -1.38
CA PRO A 157 -13.47 0.28 -2.64
C PRO A 157 -12.86 1.05 -3.81
N SER A 158 -12.94 0.48 -5.01
CA SER A 158 -12.46 1.10 -6.24
C SER A 158 -13.02 2.52 -6.46
N VAL A 159 -14.31 2.75 -6.21
CA VAL A 159 -14.95 4.08 -6.35
C VAL A 159 -14.38 5.16 -5.41
N VAL A 160 -13.70 4.75 -4.34
CA VAL A 160 -12.98 5.65 -3.44
C VAL A 160 -11.52 5.74 -3.86
N ALA A 161 -10.88 4.60 -4.16
CA ALA A 161 -9.48 4.53 -4.59
C ALA A 161 -9.21 5.30 -5.90
N GLU A 162 -10.21 5.44 -6.77
CA GLU A 162 -10.12 6.24 -8.01
C GLU A 162 -9.74 7.70 -7.74
N SER A 163 -10.01 8.23 -6.54
CA SER A 163 -9.59 9.59 -6.16
C SER A 163 -8.08 9.77 -6.00
N THR A 164 -7.32 8.68 -5.83
CA THR A 164 -5.84 8.69 -5.82
C THR A 164 -5.24 8.13 -7.12
N GLY A 165 -6.05 7.98 -8.17
CA GLY A 165 -5.60 7.58 -9.50
C GLY A 165 -5.46 6.07 -9.73
N VAL A 166 -5.81 5.21 -8.75
CA VAL A 166 -5.76 3.74 -8.91
C VAL A 166 -7.15 3.13 -9.12
N ARG A 167 -7.24 2.17 -10.03
CA ARG A 167 -8.39 1.27 -10.18
C ARG A 167 -8.00 -0.13 -9.75
N LEU A 168 -8.79 -0.70 -8.84
CA LEU A 168 -8.53 -2.05 -8.34
C LEU A 168 -8.94 -3.09 -9.41
N PRO A 169 -8.12 -4.11 -9.71
CA PRO A 169 -8.45 -5.08 -10.74
C PRO A 169 -9.62 -6.00 -10.32
N PRO A 170 -10.77 -6.00 -11.04
CA PRO A 170 -11.94 -6.81 -10.66
C PRO A 170 -11.75 -8.31 -10.92
N SER A 171 -10.62 -8.73 -11.48
CA SER A 171 -10.29 -10.13 -11.75
C SER A 171 -9.90 -10.91 -10.50
N PHE A 172 -9.41 -10.23 -9.46
CA PHE A 172 -9.02 -10.84 -8.18
C PHE A 172 -9.29 -9.95 -6.96
N VAL A 173 -9.66 -8.68 -7.11
CA VAL A 173 -10.09 -7.85 -5.98
C VAL A 173 -11.62 -7.93 -5.88
N PRO A 174 -12.18 -8.58 -4.84
CA PRO A 174 -13.64 -8.70 -4.71
C PRO A 174 -14.28 -7.35 -4.38
N GLY A 175 -15.39 -7.05 -5.06
CA GLY A 175 -16.22 -5.89 -4.77
C GLY A 175 -16.96 -6.07 -3.44
N ILE A 176 -17.20 -4.96 -2.73
CA ILE A 176 -17.76 -4.97 -1.36
C ILE A 176 -19.16 -5.59 -1.24
N LEU A 177 -19.93 -5.61 -2.34
CA LEU A 177 -21.28 -6.20 -2.39
C LEU A 177 -21.30 -7.60 -3.02
N THR A 178 -20.13 -8.22 -3.17
CA THR A 178 -19.99 -9.58 -3.70
C THR A 178 -19.50 -10.52 -2.61
N SER A 179 -19.88 -11.79 -2.70
CA SER A 179 -19.41 -12.84 -1.79
C SER A 179 -18.22 -13.63 -2.37
N ASN A 180 -17.44 -12.97 -3.24
CA ASN A 180 -16.31 -13.58 -3.94
C ASN A 180 -15.04 -13.55 -3.07
N THR A 181 -14.15 -14.51 -3.29
CA THR A 181 -12.77 -14.50 -2.78
C THR A 181 -11.83 -13.84 -3.79
N ASP A 182 -10.56 -13.67 -3.44
CA ASP A 182 -9.54 -13.22 -4.39
C ASP A 182 -9.18 -14.28 -5.45
N GLU A 183 -9.43 -15.56 -5.15
CA GLU A 183 -9.47 -16.62 -6.15
C GLU A 183 -10.87 -16.74 -6.76
N MET A 184 -11.02 -16.35 -8.03
CA MET A 184 -12.31 -16.33 -8.73
C MET A 184 -12.29 -17.18 -10.00
N ASN A 185 -13.33 -18.01 -10.17
CA ASN A 185 -13.61 -18.65 -11.46
C ASN A 185 -14.19 -17.63 -12.47
N PHE A 186 -14.43 -18.05 -13.71
CA PHE A 186 -14.94 -17.15 -14.76
C PHE A 186 -16.28 -16.48 -14.40
N ARG A 187 -17.23 -17.23 -13.82
CA ARG A 187 -18.55 -16.69 -13.43
C ARG A 187 -18.40 -15.67 -12.31
N GLU A 188 -17.58 -15.96 -11.31
CA GLU A 188 -17.29 -15.03 -10.20
C GLU A 188 -16.64 -13.76 -10.74
N ARG A 189 -15.62 -13.86 -11.60
CA ARG A 189 -14.99 -12.70 -12.26
C ARG A 189 -15.99 -11.89 -13.11
N LEU A 190 -16.90 -12.56 -13.82
CA LEU A 190 -17.97 -11.90 -14.59
C LEU A 190 -18.89 -11.10 -13.66
N THR A 191 -19.38 -11.73 -12.58
CA THR A 191 -20.26 -11.05 -11.61
C THR A 191 -19.54 -9.91 -10.89
N ASN A 192 -18.28 -10.11 -10.49
CA ASN A 192 -17.48 -9.11 -9.81
C ASN A 192 -17.21 -7.90 -10.70
N THR A 193 -16.80 -8.16 -11.95
CA THR A 193 -16.58 -7.12 -12.96
C THR A 193 -17.87 -6.34 -13.23
N PHE A 194 -19.00 -7.03 -13.39
CA PHE A 194 -20.29 -6.37 -13.57
C PHE A 194 -20.65 -5.48 -12.37
N MET A 195 -20.53 -5.99 -11.15
CA MET A 195 -20.88 -5.23 -9.93
C MET A 195 -19.96 -4.02 -9.72
N GLU A 196 -18.67 -4.14 -10.04
CA GLU A 196 -17.72 -3.02 -9.99
C GLU A 196 -18.14 -1.89 -10.95
N HIS A 197 -18.44 -2.22 -12.21
CA HIS A 197 -18.90 -1.22 -13.18
C HIS A 197 -20.28 -0.66 -12.85
N PHE A 198 -21.17 -1.51 -12.32
CA PHE A 198 -22.50 -1.09 -11.86
C PHE A 198 -22.38 -0.08 -10.72
N MET A 199 -21.56 -0.35 -9.71
CA MET A 199 -21.34 0.57 -8.59
C MET A 199 -20.77 1.91 -9.05
N ARG A 200 -19.79 1.89 -9.96
CA ARG A 200 -19.21 3.11 -10.52
C ARG A 200 -20.23 3.90 -11.33
N PHE A 201 -20.99 3.24 -12.19
CA PHE A 201 -22.08 3.86 -12.94
C PHE A 201 -23.13 4.44 -12.00
N PHE A 202 -23.55 3.68 -11.00
CA PHE A 202 -24.53 4.08 -10.00
C PHE A 202 -24.08 5.34 -9.27
N MET A 203 -22.84 5.40 -8.78
CA MET A 203 -22.31 6.61 -8.12
C MET A 203 -22.24 7.79 -9.09
N THR A 204 -21.67 7.60 -10.28
CA THR A 204 -21.49 8.68 -11.28
C THR A 204 -22.82 9.26 -11.75
N ARG A 205 -23.82 8.40 -12.01
CA ARG A 205 -25.17 8.81 -12.43
C ARG A 205 -25.86 9.67 -11.38
N ASN A 206 -25.50 9.49 -10.12
CA ASN A 206 -26.12 10.06 -8.96
C ASN A 206 -25.38 11.30 -8.41
N ASN A 207 -24.11 11.51 -8.80
CA ASN A 207 -23.35 12.72 -8.46
C ASN A 207 -24.12 14.01 -8.70
N PRO A 208 -24.75 14.27 -9.87
CA PRO A 208 -25.43 15.54 -10.11
C PRO A 208 -26.51 15.89 -9.08
N ALA A 209 -27.21 14.88 -8.53
CA ALA A 209 -28.21 15.10 -7.49
C ALA A 209 -27.55 15.49 -6.15
N MET A 210 -26.48 14.82 -5.74
CA MET A 210 -25.70 15.20 -4.55
C MET A 210 -25.09 16.60 -4.70
N GLU A 211 -24.59 16.92 -5.90
CA GLU A 211 -24.02 18.22 -6.20
C GLU A 211 -25.07 19.34 -6.12
N ALA A 212 -26.26 19.12 -6.69
CA ALA A 212 -27.37 20.06 -6.58
C ALA A 212 -27.77 20.27 -5.10
N THR A 213 -27.78 19.20 -4.30
CA THR A 213 -28.10 19.27 -2.88
C THR A 213 -27.13 20.19 -2.13
N TYR A 214 -25.81 20.01 -2.23
CA TYR A 214 -24.91 20.89 -1.48
C TYR A 214 -24.81 22.31 -2.08
N ARG A 215 -24.95 22.47 -3.41
CA ARG A 215 -24.94 23.80 -4.07
C ARG A 215 -26.10 24.68 -3.61
N LYS A 216 -27.26 24.08 -3.34
CA LYS A 216 -28.42 24.77 -2.74
C LYS A 216 -28.08 25.49 -1.43
N PHE A 217 -27.17 24.94 -0.62
CA PHE A 217 -26.82 25.49 0.69
C PHE A 217 -25.48 26.23 0.72
N LEU A 218 -24.56 25.88 -0.17
CA LEU A 218 -23.18 26.40 -0.17
C LEU A 218 -22.90 27.36 -1.34
N GLY A 219 -23.78 27.44 -2.34
CA GLY A 219 -23.60 28.28 -3.53
C GLY A 219 -23.24 27.49 -4.78
N GLU A 220 -23.63 28.03 -5.93
CA GLU A 220 -23.44 27.42 -7.26
C GLU A 220 -21.98 27.39 -7.72
N ASP A 221 -21.09 28.17 -7.09
CA ASP A 221 -19.66 28.22 -7.39
C ASP A 221 -18.90 26.96 -6.94
N VAL A 222 -19.50 26.13 -6.10
CA VAL A 222 -18.85 24.92 -5.56
C VAL A 222 -18.61 23.88 -6.69
N PRO A 223 -17.35 23.42 -6.88
CA PRO A 223 -17.00 22.44 -7.91
C PRO A 223 -17.76 21.12 -7.76
N GLY A 224 -17.75 20.29 -8.81
CA GLY A 224 -18.33 18.94 -8.78
C GLY A 224 -17.52 17.97 -7.90
N ILE A 225 -18.17 16.89 -7.48
CA ILE A 225 -17.59 15.88 -6.57
C ILE A 225 -16.24 15.34 -7.09
N PRO A 226 -16.07 14.97 -8.38
CA PRO A 226 -14.79 14.45 -8.87
C PRO A 226 -13.63 15.45 -8.75
N ALA A 227 -13.90 16.75 -8.93
CA ALA A 227 -12.87 17.79 -8.83
C ALA A 227 -12.40 17.98 -7.38
N ILE A 228 -13.33 17.93 -6.42
CA ILE A 228 -13.00 18.03 -4.99
C ILE A 228 -12.25 16.77 -4.55
N LYS A 229 -12.77 15.57 -4.89
CA LYS A 229 -12.15 14.29 -4.52
C LYS A 229 -10.77 14.10 -5.13
N GLY A 230 -10.51 14.63 -6.33
CA GLY A 230 -9.20 14.57 -6.97
C GLY A 230 -8.09 15.31 -6.21
N ASN A 231 -8.43 16.15 -5.22
CA ASN A 231 -7.50 16.84 -4.34
C ASN A 231 -7.37 16.19 -2.95
N VAL A 232 -7.86 14.95 -2.78
CA VAL A 232 -7.69 14.21 -1.51
C VAL A 232 -6.20 14.07 -1.20
N SER A 233 -5.81 14.35 0.04
CA SER A 233 -4.40 14.27 0.45
C SER A 233 -3.98 12.84 0.83
N MET A 234 -4.90 12.06 1.40
CA MET A 234 -4.65 10.69 1.85
C MET A 234 -5.97 9.93 2.09
N ILE A 235 -5.96 8.61 1.92
CA ILE A 235 -7.06 7.71 2.29
C ILE A 235 -6.56 6.77 3.39
N PHE A 236 -7.21 6.80 4.54
CA PHE A 236 -7.01 5.82 5.60
C PHE A 236 -8.03 4.70 5.48
N SER A 237 -7.56 3.48 5.22
CA SER A 237 -8.42 2.32 5.02
C SER A 237 -8.55 1.47 6.27
N ASN A 238 -9.77 1.11 6.69
CA ASN A 238 -9.98 0.04 7.67
C ASN A 238 -9.74 -1.34 7.04
N SER A 239 -8.58 -1.53 6.43
CA SER A 239 -8.05 -2.80 5.99
C SER A 239 -6.65 -3.03 6.53
N TYR A 240 -6.26 -4.29 6.54
CA TYR A 240 -4.88 -4.69 6.78
C TYR A 240 -4.66 -6.03 6.09
N PHE A 241 -3.57 -6.22 5.34
CA PHE A 241 -3.36 -7.42 4.52
C PHE A 241 -3.51 -8.81 5.21
N PRO A 242 -3.32 -9.02 6.54
CA PRO A 242 -3.68 -10.29 7.18
C PRO A 242 -5.19 -10.44 7.39
N LEU A 243 -5.90 -9.32 7.46
CA LEU A 243 -7.33 -9.20 7.72
C LEU A 243 -8.14 -8.96 6.45
N ASN A 244 -7.53 -8.82 5.27
CA ASN A 244 -8.15 -8.54 3.96
C ASN A 244 -7.33 -9.15 2.82
N PHE A 245 -7.95 -9.45 1.69
CA PHE A 245 -7.20 -9.94 0.53
C PHE A 245 -6.18 -8.91 0.00
N PRO A 246 -4.96 -9.33 -0.37
CA PRO A 246 -3.94 -8.46 -0.95
C PRO A 246 -4.46 -7.70 -2.18
N ARG A 247 -4.13 -6.41 -2.26
CA ARG A 247 -4.54 -5.53 -3.35
C ARG A 247 -3.48 -4.46 -3.62
N PRO A 248 -3.36 -4.00 -4.88
CA PRO A 248 -2.37 -2.98 -5.22
C PRO A 248 -2.86 -1.60 -4.76
N LEU A 249 -2.11 -0.95 -3.87
CA LEU A 249 -2.47 0.35 -3.26
C LEU A 249 -1.45 1.44 -3.59
N MET A 250 -1.93 2.66 -3.83
CA MET A 250 -1.07 3.84 -3.94
C MET A 250 -0.48 4.23 -2.58
N PRO A 251 0.67 4.92 -2.53
CA PRO A 251 1.31 5.31 -1.26
C PRO A 251 0.47 6.21 -0.36
N ASP A 252 -0.50 6.93 -0.94
CA ASP A 252 -1.46 7.78 -0.25
C ASP A 252 -2.72 7.01 0.24
N ILE A 253 -2.75 5.67 0.12
CA ILE A 253 -3.74 4.81 0.77
C ILE A 253 -3.07 4.05 1.92
N VAL A 254 -3.33 4.47 3.15
CA VAL A 254 -2.73 3.89 4.37
C VAL A 254 -3.71 2.94 5.05
N GLU A 255 -3.32 1.67 5.12
CA GLU A 255 -4.06 0.63 5.85
C GLU A 255 -3.98 0.85 7.37
N ILE A 256 -5.12 0.94 8.06
CA ILE A 256 -5.25 1.12 9.52
C ILE A 256 -6.29 0.17 10.13
N GLY A 257 -6.47 -1.00 9.50
CA GLY A 257 -7.38 -2.04 9.95
C GLY A 257 -7.12 -2.51 11.39
N GLY A 258 -8.17 -2.63 12.19
CA GLY A 258 -8.07 -3.14 13.57
C GLY A 258 -7.64 -2.13 14.63
N MET A 259 -7.69 -0.82 14.36
CA MET A 259 -7.39 0.24 15.35
C MET A 259 -8.20 0.14 16.64
N HIS A 260 -9.42 -0.39 16.59
CA HIS A 260 -10.29 -0.59 17.74
C HIS A 260 -9.92 -1.84 18.55
N CYS A 261 -9.15 -2.77 17.97
CA CYS A 261 -8.71 -3.99 18.64
C CYS A 261 -7.59 -3.69 19.65
N GLY A 262 -7.52 -4.52 20.70
CA GLY A 262 -6.62 -4.31 21.83
C GLY A 262 -6.81 -5.38 22.90
N PRO A 263 -5.91 -5.44 23.90
CA PRO A 263 -5.97 -6.45 24.96
C PRO A 263 -7.28 -6.34 25.75
N SER A 264 -7.81 -7.48 26.18
CA SER A 264 -9.01 -7.55 27.01
C SER A 264 -8.78 -6.94 28.38
N LYS A 265 -9.80 -6.25 28.89
CA LYS A 265 -9.88 -5.68 30.22
C LYS A 265 -10.67 -6.61 31.16
N PRO A 266 -10.54 -6.44 32.49
CA PRO A 266 -11.33 -7.20 33.44
C PRO A 266 -12.84 -7.05 33.21
N LEU A 267 -13.56 -8.18 33.23
CA LEU A 267 -15.01 -8.21 33.07
C LEU A 267 -15.73 -7.85 34.38
N PRO A 268 -16.99 -7.36 34.31
CA PRO A 268 -17.86 -7.26 35.49
C PRO A 268 -17.98 -8.61 36.22
N LYS A 269 -18.02 -8.59 37.56
CA LYS A 269 -17.94 -9.78 38.40
C LYS A 269 -18.98 -10.85 38.06
N ASP A 270 -20.23 -10.46 37.82
CA ASP A 270 -21.33 -11.38 37.49
C ASP A 270 -21.16 -12.06 36.11
N LEU A 271 -20.46 -11.38 35.21
CA LEU A 271 -20.13 -11.88 33.89
C LEU A 271 -18.92 -12.82 33.98
N GLU A 272 -17.88 -12.40 34.70
CA GLU A 272 -16.68 -13.19 34.95
C GLU A 272 -17.04 -14.54 35.61
N GLU A 273 -17.84 -14.54 36.68
CA GLU A 273 -18.28 -15.77 37.36
C GLU A 273 -19.05 -16.72 36.42
N PHE A 274 -19.89 -16.18 35.55
CA PHE A 274 -20.63 -16.98 34.57
C PHE A 274 -19.72 -17.58 33.48
N LEU A 275 -18.71 -16.85 33.00
CA LEU A 275 -17.82 -17.30 31.93
C LEU A 275 -16.68 -18.20 32.43
N SER A 276 -16.10 -17.87 33.59
CA SER A 276 -15.05 -18.68 34.22
C SER A 276 -15.59 -20.00 34.75
N GLY A 277 -16.85 -20.06 35.19
CA GLY A 277 -17.50 -21.32 35.60
C GLY A 277 -17.95 -22.23 34.44
N ALA A 278 -17.67 -21.90 33.18
CA ALA A 278 -18.04 -22.70 32.02
C ALA A 278 -17.04 -23.84 31.77
N GLU A 279 -17.26 -25.02 32.39
CA GLU A 279 -16.36 -26.18 32.31
C GLU A 279 -15.99 -26.60 30.88
N HIS A 280 -16.97 -26.60 29.97
CA HIS A 280 -16.76 -26.94 28.55
C HIS A 280 -16.47 -25.71 27.67
N GLY A 281 -16.21 -24.56 28.30
CA GLY A 281 -16.11 -23.25 27.66
C GLY A 281 -17.47 -22.65 27.30
N PHE A 282 -17.44 -21.49 26.65
CA PHE A 282 -18.66 -20.76 26.30
C PHE A 282 -18.66 -20.23 24.86
N ILE A 283 -19.87 -19.92 24.39
CA ILE A 283 -20.18 -19.33 23.10
C ILE A 283 -20.70 -17.92 23.32
N TYR A 284 -20.16 -16.95 22.59
CA TYR A 284 -20.71 -15.60 22.54
C TYR A 284 -21.59 -15.45 21.30
N PHE A 285 -22.81 -14.93 21.43
CA PHE A 285 -23.73 -14.68 20.32
C PHE A 285 -24.13 -13.20 20.26
N SER A 286 -23.77 -12.52 19.16
CA SER A 286 -24.11 -11.13 18.89
C SER A 286 -24.34 -10.85 17.41
N MET A 287 -25.48 -10.27 17.06
CA MET A 287 -25.81 -9.87 15.68
C MET A 287 -25.54 -8.38 15.39
N GLY A 288 -24.61 -7.76 16.12
CA GLY A 288 -24.20 -6.38 15.88
C GLY A 288 -25.12 -5.33 16.52
N SER A 289 -25.05 -4.09 16.03
CA SER A 289 -25.76 -2.93 16.60
C SER A 289 -27.02 -2.51 15.85
N ILE A 290 -27.15 -2.90 14.58
CA ILE A 290 -28.30 -2.54 13.73
C ILE A 290 -29.40 -3.59 13.84
N LEU A 291 -29.04 -4.89 13.75
CA LEU A 291 -30.01 -5.95 13.95
C LEU A 291 -30.43 -6.02 15.42
N LYS A 292 -31.70 -5.74 15.69
CA LYS A 292 -32.29 -5.96 17.01
C LYS A 292 -32.68 -7.44 17.10
N THR A 293 -31.91 -8.20 17.89
CA THR A 293 -32.06 -9.67 17.98
C THR A 293 -33.43 -10.10 18.52
N ASP A 294 -34.11 -9.24 19.27
CA ASP A 294 -35.48 -9.46 19.73
C ASP A 294 -36.55 -9.37 18.64
N GLN A 295 -36.19 -8.88 17.45
CA GLN A 295 -37.03 -8.91 16.25
C GLN A 295 -36.81 -10.17 15.40
N MET A 296 -35.92 -11.09 15.82
CA MET A 296 -35.72 -12.36 15.13
C MET A 296 -37.03 -13.16 15.08
N PRO A 297 -37.40 -13.74 13.92
CA PRO A 297 -38.59 -14.58 13.81
C PRO A 297 -38.64 -15.67 14.88
N GLU A 298 -39.81 -15.88 15.48
CA GLU A 298 -39.98 -16.78 16.62
C GLU A 298 -39.50 -18.21 16.32
N GLU A 299 -39.77 -18.71 15.13
CA GLU A 299 -39.35 -20.06 14.71
C GLU A 299 -37.82 -20.19 14.64
N MET A 300 -37.12 -19.17 14.13
CA MET A 300 -35.65 -19.16 14.13
C MET A 300 -35.10 -19.13 15.56
N ARG A 301 -35.69 -18.31 16.43
CA ARG A 301 -35.33 -18.23 17.85
C ARG A 301 -35.52 -19.58 18.55
N LYS A 302 -36.65 -20.27 18.32
CA LYS A 302 -36.91 -21.61 18.86
C LYS A 302 -35.86 -22.62 18.42
N THR A 303 -35.45 -22.59 17.15
CA THR A 303 -34.39 -23.45 16.63
C THR A 303 -33.07 -23.25 17.38
N PHE A 304 -32.62 -22.01 17.56
CA PHE A 304 -31.42 -21.71 18.36
C PHE A 304 -31.53 -22.23 19.80
N LEU A 305 -32.65 -21.95 20.49
CA LEU A 305 -32.83 -22.37 21.89
C LEU A 305 -32.83 -23.89 22.05
N LYS A 306 -33.51 -24.61 21.14
CA LYS A 306 -33.52 -26.08 21.16
C LYS A 306 -32.12 -26.65 21.01
N VAL A 307 -31.36 -26.16 20.03
CA VAL A 307 -29.97 -26.62 19.82
C VAL A 307 -29.10 -26.25 21.03
N PHE A 308 -29.14 -24.99 21.49
CA PHE A 308 -28.38 -24.54 22.65
C PHE A 308 -28.69 -25.34 23.91
N SER A 309 -29.94 -25.75 24.13
CA SER A 309 -30.33 -26.57 25.28
C SER A 309 -29.66 -27.95 25.33
N ARG A 310 -29.21 -28.47 24.18
CA ARG A 310 -28.48 -29.74 24.05
C ARG A 310 -26.97 -29.58 24.16
N MET A 311 -26.47 -28.35 24.14
CA MET A 311 -25.03 -28.07 24.18
C MET A 311 -24.47 -28.12 25.59
N LYS A 312 -23.22 -28.56 25.69
CA LYS A 312 -22.47 -28.58 26.95
C LYS A 312 -21.88 -27.21 27.31
N GLN A 313 -21.69 -26.35 26.32
CA GLN A 313 -21.17 -25.01 26.47
C GLN A 313 -22.23 -24.09 27.08
N ARG A 314 -21.78 -23.09 27.85
CA ARG A 314 -22.61 -21.94 28.19
C ARG A 314 -22.75 -21.02 26.97
N VAL A 315 -23.88 -20.36 26.81
CA VAL A 315 -24.10 -19.37 25.75
C VAL A 315 -24.41 -18.03 26.38
N ILE A 316 -23.65 -17.00 26.01
CA ILE A 316 -23.99 -15.63 26.35
C ILE A 316 -24.49 -14.91 25.11
N TRP A 317 -25.74 -14.47 25.15
CA TRP A 317 -26.45 -13.91 24.01
C TRP A 317 -26.80 -12.45 24.26
N LYS A 318 -26.28 -11.57 23.41
CA LYS A 318 -26.70 -10.17 23.36
C LYS A 318 -28.16 -10.08 22.91
N TRP A 319 -29.05 -9.60 23.79
CA TRP A 319 -30.50 -9.58 23.60
C TRP A 319 -31.13 -8.25 24.05
N ASN A 320 -31.90 -7.60 23.18
CA ASN A 320 -32.34 -6.22 23.36
C ASN A 320 -33.47 -6.03 24.38
N SER A 321 -34.46 -6.93 24.45
CA SER A 321 -35.65 -6.79 25.31
C SER A 321 -35.46 -7.27 26.75
N GLY A 322 -34.38 -8.01 27.04
CA GLY A 322 -34.00 -8.47 28.39
C GLY A 322 -34.78 -9.67 28.94
N HIS A 323 -35.88 -10.08 28.32
CA HIS A 323 -36.65 -11.28 28.69
C HIS A 323 -36.89 -12.18 27.46
N MET A 324 -36.93 -13.49 27.68
CA MET A 324 -37.27 -14.50 26.69
C MET A 324 -37.88 -15.71 27.39
N ASP A 325 -39.03 -16.16 26.93
CA ASP A 325 -39.69 -17.35 27.50
C ASP A 325 -38.91 -18.62 27.18
N ASN A 326 -38.94 -19.60 28.10
CA ASN A 326 -38.29 -20.92 27.95
C ASN A 326 -36.78 -20.86 27.70
N LEU A 327 -36.08 -19.92 28.34
CA LEU A 327 -34.63 -19.81 28.24
C LEU A 327 -33.92 -21.02 28.89
N PRO A 328 -33.08 -21.77 28.15
CA PRO A 328 -32.31 -22.88 28.72
C PRO A 328 -31.34 -22.40 29.81
N SER A 329 -31.09 -23.23 30.82
CA SER A 329 -30.26 -22.87 31.98
C SER A 329 -28.80 -22.56 31.64
N ASN A 330 -28.30 -23.04 30.49
CA ASN A 330 -26.97 -22.74 29.99
C ASN A 330 -26.89 -21.43 29.17
N VAL A 331 -28.00 -20.72 28.97
CA VAL A 331 -28.05 -19.47 28.20
C VAL A 331 -28.24 -18.26 29.14
N LYS A 332 -27.39 -17.24 29.01
CA LYS A 332 -27.52 -15.95 29.72
C LYS A 332 -27.76 -14.82 28.70
N LEU A 333 -28.80 -14.02 28.94
CA LEU A 333 -29.12 -12.84 28.12
C LEU A 333 -28.50 -11.58 28.71
N SER A 334 -28.07 -10.66 27.85
CA SER A 334 -27.70 -9.30 28.27
C SER A 334 -27.97 -8.26 27.19
N LYS A 335 -28.42 -7.06 27.59
CA LYS A 335 -28.65 -5.94 26.67
C LYS A 335 -27.34 -5.33 26.14
N TRP A 336 -26.30 -5.33 26.97
CA TRP A 336 -25.00 -4.78 26.63
C TRP A 336 -23.88 -5.69 27.13
N LEU A 337 -22.87 -5.88 26.30
CA LEU A 337 -21.75 -6.77 26.58
C LEU A 337 -20.43 -6.11 26.11
N PRO A 338 -19.35 -6.18 26.90
CA PRO A 338 -18.03 -5.73 26.49
C PRO A 338 -17.41 -6.75 25.53
N GLN A 339 -17.83 -6.72 24.26
CA GLN A 339 -17.52 -7.73 23.25
C GLN A 339 -16.02 -8.08 23.16
N GLN A 340 -15.16 -7.07 23.04
CA GLN A 340 -13.71 -7.27 22.94
C GLN A 340 -13.13 -8.00 24.16
N ASP A 341 -13.61 -7.66 25.36
CA ASP A 341 -13.13 -8.27 26.60
C ASP A 341 -13.62 -9.72 26.73
N ILE A 342 -14.86 -10.01 26.29
CA ILE A 342 -15.41 -11.37 26.22
C ILE A 342 -14.64 -12.23 25.21
N LEU A 343 -14.34 -11.68 24.04
CA LEU A 343 -13.56 -12.38 23.00
C LEU A 343 -12.13 -12.69 23.48
N GLY A 344 -11.57 -11.89 24.37
CA GLY A 344 -10.27 -12.16 24.98
C GLY A 344 -10.28 -13.12 26.17
N HIS A 345 -11.45 -13.58 26.62
CA HIS A 345 -11.54 -14.47 27.78
C HIS A 345 -11.02 -15.89 27.46
N PRO A 346 -10.21 -16.52 28.34
CA PRO A 346 -9.55 -17.81 28.04
C PRO A 346 -10.50 -18.98 27.76
N ASN A 347 -11.70 -18.98 28.35
CA ASN A 347 -12.70 -20.04 28.16
C ASN A 347 -13.58 -19.90 26.91
N ILE A 348 -13.43 -18.86 26.10
CA ILE A 348 -14.24 -18.72 24.89
C ILE A 348 -13.91 -19.83 23.88
N LYS A 349 -14.93 -20.38 23.22
CA LYS A 349 -14.78 -21.41 22.18
C LYS A 349 -15.22 -20.94 20.80
N LEU A 350 -16.25 -20.11 20.74
CA LEU A 350 -16.87 -19.70 19.48
C LEU A 350 -17.53 -18.35 19.63
N PHE A 351 -17.45 -17.56 18.56
CA PHE A 351 -18.26 -16.38 18.38
C PHE A 351 -19.30 -16.59 17.26
N ILE A 352 -20.59 -16.56 17.60
CA ILE A 352 -21.68 -16.50 16.63
C ILE A 352 -21.92 -15.03 16.32
N SER A 353 -21.72 -14.65 15.05
CA SER A 353 -21.72 -13.25 14.63
C SER A 353 -22.44 -13.04 13.31
N HIS A 354 -23.10 -11.89 13.16
CA HIS A 354 -23.59 -11.43 11.86
C HIS A 354 -22.50 -11.18 10.80
N GLY A 355 -21.21 -11.22 11.17
CA GLY A 355 -20.13 -11.02 10.20
C GLY A 355 -19.75 -9.56 9.92
N GLY A 356 -20.19 -8.60 10.73
CA GLY A 356 -19.74 -7.22 10.60
C GLY A 356 -18.23 -7.08 10.81
N LEU A 357 -17.57 -6.25 9.98
CA LEU A 357 -16.10 -6.19 9.88
C LEU A 357 -15.38 -5.95 11.22
N LEU A 358 -15.85 -5.01 12.04
CA LEU A 358 -15.20 -4.74 13.33
C LEU A 358 -15.23 -5.96 14.26
N SER A 359 -16.35 -6.70 14.24
CA SER A 359 -16.54 -7.88 15.08
C SER A 359 -15.70 -9.07 14.59
N THR A 360 -15.55 -9.24 13.28
CA THR A 360 -14.65 -10.28 12.72
C THR A 360 -13.19 -9.94 12.97
N GLN A 361 -12.80 -8.65 12.91
CA GLN A 361 -11.46 -8.18 13.26
C GLN A 361 -11.14 -8.42 14.74
N GLU A 362 -12.07 -8.17 15.67
CA GLU A 362 -11.89 -8.46 17.10
C GLU A 362 -11.74 -9.97 17.35
N ALA A 363 -12.55 -10.80 16.68
CA ALA A 363 -12.45 -12.26 16.78
C ALA A 363 -11.10 -12.77 16.26
N ALA A 364 -10.64 -12.27 15.11
CA ALA A 364 -9.33 -12.59 14.57
C ALA A 364 -8.20 -12.11 15.50
N TYR A 365 -8.30 -10.90 16.07
CA TYR A 365 -7.33 -10.37 17.03
C TYR A 365 -7.20 -11.24 18.29
N HIS A 366 -8.30 -11.76 18.81
CA HIS A 366 -8.30 -12.64 19.99
C HIS A 366 -8.10 -14.13 19.67
N GLY A 367 -8.08 -14.51 18.38
CA GLY A 367 -7.89 -15.89 17.95
C GLY A 367 -9.11 -16.77 18.24
N VAL A 368 -10.31 -16.23 18.03
CA VAL A 368 -11.60 -16.89 18.29
C VAL A 368 -12.23 -17.31 16.96
N PRO A 369 -12.61 -18.58 16.79
CA PRO A 369 -13.39 -19.04 15.64
C PRO A 369 -14.76 -18.35 15.52
N VAL A 370 -15.27 -18.24 14.29
CA VAL A 370 -16.54 -17.54 14.01
C VAL A 370 -17.56 -18.46 13.31
N LEU A 371 -18.78 -18.55 13.85
CA LEU A 371 -19.95 -18.97 13.07
C LEU A 371 -20.62 -17.71 12.53
N GLY A 372 -20.43 -17.45 11.25
CA GLY A 372 -20.91 -16.24 10.59
C GLY A 372 -22.31 -16.41 10.01
N ILE A 373 -23.21 -15.48 10.33
CA ILE A 373 -24.60 -15.44 9.89
C ILE A 373 -24.85 -14.11 9.17
N PRO A 374 -24.40 -13.96 7.92
CA PRO A 374 -24.52 -12.69 7.20
C PRO A 374 -25.98 -12.31 6.95
N MET A 375 -26.30 -11.03 7.12
CA MET A 375 -27.64 -10.48 6.91
C MET A 375 -27.68 -9.54 5.69
N PHE A 376 -26.77 -8.57 5.60
CA PHE A 376 -26.74 -7.55 4.53
C PHE A 376 -25.38 -6.87 4.42
N GLY A 377 -25.21 -6.01 3.41
CA GLY A 377 -24.02 -5.18 3.23
C GLY A 377 -22.76 -5.99 2.94
N ASP A 378 -21.67 -5.68 3.64
CA ASP A 378 -20.35 -6.31 3.50
C ASP A 378 -20.21 -7.65 4.25
N GLN A 379 -21.25 -8.07 4.98
CA GLN A 379 -21.17 -9.20 5.91
C GLN A 379 -20.87 -10.53 5.21
N ASP A 380 -21.46 -10.80 4.04
CA ASP A 380 -21.17 -12.03 3.28
C ASP A 380 -19.69 -12.10 2.89
N LEU A 381 -19.12 -10.98 2.43
CA LEU A 381 -17.70 -10.90 2.08
C LEU A 381 -16.81 -11.16 3.29
N ASN A 382 -17.11 -10.53 4.43
CA ASN A 382 -16.31 -10.68 5.65
C ASN A 382 -16.32 -12.11 6.18
N VAL A 383 -17.48 -12.78 6.21
CA VAL A 383 -17.60 -14.17 6.67
C VAL A 383 -16.92 -15.11 5.67
N LYS A 384 -17.13 -14.89 4.36
CA LYS A 384 -16.46 -15.68 3.32
C LYS A 384 -14.94 -15.57 3.47
N GLN A 385 -14.44 -14.37 3.72
CA GLN A 385 -13.02 -14.14 3.93
C GLN A 385 -12.51 -14.82 5.19
N ALA A 386 -13.24 -14.75 6.31
CA ALA A 386 -12.90 -15.47 7.53
C ALA A 386 -12.85 -17.00 7.31
N ALA A 387 -13.77 -17.52 6.50
CA ALA A 387 -13.80 -18.92 6.11
C ALA A 387 -12.61 -19.31 5.22
N THR A 388 -12.19 -18.45 4.28
CA THR A 388 -10.97 -18.65 3.46
C THR A 388 -9.71 -18.72 4.32
N HIS A 389 -9.62 -17.92 5.38
CA HIS A 389 -8.53 -18.00 6.36
C HIS A 389 -8.63 -19.25 7.27
N GLY A 390 -9.73 -20.01 7.19
CA GLY A 390 -9.91 -21.29 7.87
C GLY A 390 -10.34 -21.17 9.33
N TYR A 391 -10.83 -20.00 9.79
CA TYR A 391 -11.29 -19.81 11.17
C TYR A 391 -12.80 -19.57 11.30
N ALA A 392 -13.55 -19.64 10.20
CA ALA A 392 -15.00 -19.46 10.24
C ALA A 392 -15.77 -20.46 9.39
N VAL A 393 -17.04 -20.65 9.75
CA VAL A 393 -18.06 -21.32 8.92
C VAL A 393 -19.22 -20.37 8.72
N MET A 394 -19.76 -20.34 7.51
CA MET A 394 -20.93 -19.54 7.17
C MET A 394 -22.22 -20.34 7.33
N LEU A 395 -23.25 -19.71 7.87
CA LEU A 395 -24.60 -20.25 8.01
C LEU A 395 -25.58 -19.29 7.31
N GLU A 396 -26.24 -19.78 6.26
CA GLU A 396 -27.35 -19.05 5.64
C GLU A 396 -28.55 -19.10 6.57
N ILE A 397 -28.97 -17.94 7.07
CA ILE A 397 -30.04 -17.86 8.08
C ILE A 397 -31.39 -18.29 7.51
N LEU A 398 -31.60 -18.15 6.20
CA LEU A 398 -32.84 -18.56 5.54
C LEU A 398 -32.97 -20.09 5.42
N ASP A 399 -31.86 -20.81 5.50
CA ASP A 399 -31.81 -22.28 5.44
C ASP A 399 -31.76 -22.90 6.85
N LEU A 400 -31.98 -22.10 7.91
CA LEU A 400 -31.80 -22.52 9.30
C LEU A 400 -32.75 -23.67 9.69
N THR A 401 -32.15 -24.81 10.02
CA THR A 401 -32.81 -25.95 10.66
C THR A 401 -32.02 -26.38 11.91
N GLU A 402 -32.63 -27.17 12.80
CA GLU A 402 -31.92 -27.76 13.96
C GLU A 402 -30.69 -28.56 13.51
N GLU A 403 -30.86 -29.41 12.49
CA GLU A 403 -29.79 -30.25 11.92
C GLU A 403 -28.64 -29.42 11.33
N LEU A 404 -28.95 -28.40 10.53
CA LEU A 404 -27.92 -27.56 9.91
C LEU A 404 -27.15 -26.77 10.97
N LEU A 405 -27.84 -26.21 11.97
CA LEU A 405 -27.19 -25.46 13.05
C LEU A 405 -26.30 -26.39 13.90
N GLU A 406 -26.78 -27.58 14.27
CA GLU A 406 -25.99 -28.58 14.99
C GLU A 406 -24.77 -29.02 14.19
N ASP A 407 -24.90 -29.29 12.89
CA ASP A 407 -23.77 -29.61 12.01
C ASP A 407 -22.70 -28.50 12.00
N ARG A 408 -23.11 -27.24 11.82
CA ARG A 408 -22.15 -26.12 11.78
C ARG A 408 -21.46 -25.90 13.12
N LEU A 409 -22.20 -25.98 14.23
CA LEU A 409 -21.64 -25.85 15.57
C LEU A 409 -20.68 -26.99 15.88
N ASN A 410 -21.06 -28.24 15.60
CA ASN A 410 -20.21 -29.41 15.80
C ASN A 410 -18.95 -29.35 14.94
N THR A 411 -19.06 -28.90 13.68
CA THR A 411 -17.91 -28.72 12.78
C THR A 411 -16.87 -27.78 13.40
N ILE A 412 -17.27 -26.59 13.86
CA ILE A 412 -16.32 -25.62 14.40
C ILE A 412 -15.80 -26.03 15.79
N LEU A 413 -16.67 -26.53 16.67
CA LEU A 413 -16.30 -26.82 18.06
C LEU A 413 -15.42 -28.08 18.19
N ASN A 414 -15.59 -29.06 17.29
CA ASN A 414 -14.88 -30.33 17.37
C ASN A 414 -13.64 -30.41 16.46
N ASP A 415 -13.51 -29.55 15.44
CA ASP A 415 -12.31 -29.49 14.60
C ASP A 415 -11.30 -28.45 15.15
N PRO A 416 -10.18 -28.88 15.74
CA PRO A 416 -9.20 -27.97 16.33
C PRO A 416 -8.54 -27.04 15.29
N ARG A 417 -8.61 -27.35 14.00
CA ARG A 417 -8.02 -26.52 12.94
C ARG A 417 -8.57 -25.10 12.94
N PHE A 418 -9.86 -24.90 13.25
CA PHE A 418 -10.45 -23.55 13.31
C PHE A 418 -9.78 -22.70 14.40
N THR A 419 -9.60 -23.27 15.60
CA THR A 419 -8.93 -22.57 16.71
C THR A 419 -7.45 -22.34 16.41
N LEU A 420 -6.76 -23.32 15.82
CA LEU A 420 -5.35 -23.18 15.44
C LEU A 420 -5.16 -22.08 14.37
N LYS A 421 -6.02 -22.04 13.35
CA LYS A 421 -6.01 -21.00 12.31
C LYS A 421 -6.34 -19.62 12.88
N ALA A 422 -7.33 -19.52 13.76
CA ALA A 422 -7.67 -18.27 14.44
C ALA A 422 -6.48 -17.74 15.25
N LYS A 423 -5.84 -18.60 16.06
CA LYS A 423 -4.67 -18.22 16.87
C LYS A 423 -3.45 -17.88 16.03
N HIS A 424 -3.21 -18.60 14.95
CA HIS A 424 -2.13 -18.29 14.02
C HIS A 424 -2.35 -16.92 13.35
N LEU A 425 -3.56 -16.66 12.85
CA LEU A 425 -3.91 -15.35 12.31
C LEU A 425 -3.78 -14.24 13.37
N SER A 426 -4.22 -14.47 14.61
CA SER A 426 -4.01 -13.55 15.74
C SER A 426 -2.53 -13.22 15.94
N SER A 427 -1.64 -14.21 15.84
CA SER A 427 -0.19 -13.98 15.95
C SER A 427 0.36 -13.11 14.81
N ILE A 428 -0.12 -13.30 13.58
CA ILE A 428 0.25 -12.48 12.42
C ILE A 428 -0.25 -11.05 12.59
N ILE A 429 -1.51 -10.86 13.01
CA ILE A 429 -2.10 -9.54 13.26
C ILE A 429 -1.33 -8.78 14.34
N LYS A 430 -0.77 -9.47 15.32
CA LYS A 430 0.01 -8.85 16.41
C LYS A 430 1.48 -8.63 16.05
N ASP A 431 2.02 -9.34 15.04
CA ASP A 431 3.37 -9.16 14.53
C ASP A 431 3.40 -8.06 13.44
N GLN A 432 3.35 -6.82 13.89
CA GLN A 432 3.45 -5.65 13.03
C GLN A 432 4.42 -4.63 13.65
N PRO A 433 5.12 -3.84 12.81
CA PRO A 433 6.16 -2.93 13.30
C PRO A 433 5.57 -1.75 14.10
N GLN A 434 4.29 -1.45 13.86
CA GLN A 434 3.49 -0.46 14.57
C GLN A 434 2.07 -0.97 14.76
N THR A 435 1.39 -0.50 15.81
CA THR A 435 -0.05 -0.70 15.90
C THR A 435 -0.78 0.10 14.79
N PRO A 436 -1.97 -0.32 14.35
CA PRO A 436 -2.74 0.44 13.36
C PRO A 436 -2.99 1.90 13.79
N LEU A 437 -3.13 2.12 15.10
CA LEU A 437 -3.35 3.44 15.68
C LEU A 437 -2.08 4.30 15.68
N ASP A 438 -0.89 3.71 15.84
CA ASP A 438 0.38 4.43 15.74
C ASP A 438 0.67 4.85 14.30
N ARG A 439 0.35 3.98 13.33
CA ARG A 439 0.43 4.28 11.89
C ARG A 439 -0.45 5.47 11.51
N ALA A 440 -1.67 5.53 12.06
CA ALA A 440 -2.60 6.64 11.85
C ALA A 440 -2.14 7.98 12.47
N LYS A 441 -1.29 7.95 13.50
CA LYS A 441 -0.80 9.14 14.23
C LYS A 441 0.61 9.58 13.86
N SER A 442 1.24 8.91 12.90
CA SER A 442 2.65 9.11 12.51
C SER A 442 3.62 9.06 13.70
N ASN A 443 3.39 8.14 14.65
CA ASN A 443 4.32 7.96 15.77
C ASN A 443 5.55 7.18 15.26
N LYS A 444 6.76 7.71 15.49
CA LYS A 444 8.00 7.00 15.14
C LYS A 444 8.06 5.62 15.81
N ILE A 445 8.59 4.64 15.08
CA ILE A 445 8.73 3.28 15.57
C ILE A 445 9.67 3.24 16.78
N ILE A 446 9.23 2.59 17.86
CA ILE A 446 10.13 2.08 18.90
C ILE A 446 10.34 0.61 18.57
N THR A 447 11.47 0.27 17.97
CA THR A 447 11.76 -1.11 17.56
C THR A 447 11.76 -1.99 18.82
N ARG A 448 10.77 -2.87 18.97
CA ARG A 448 10.83 -3.91 19.98
C ARG A 448 11.90 -4.90 19.54
N GLN A 449 13.02 -4.95 20.27
CA GLN A 449 14.00 -6.02 20.11
C GLN A 449 13.32 -7.34 20.53
N GLN A 450 12.91 -8.14 19.55
CA GLN A 450 12.61 -9.54 19.80
C GLN A 450 13.91 -10.33 19.66
N VAL A 451 14.12 -11.28 20.58
CA VAL A 451 15.26 -12.19 20.56
C VAL A 451 15.08 -13.12 19.35
N VAL A 452 15.87 -12.91 18.30
CA VAL A 452 15.89 -13.81 17.14
C VAL A 452 17.00 -14.84 17.36
N SER A 453 16.73 -16.09 16.99
CA SER A 453 17.78 -17.10 16.81
C SER A 453 18.79 -16.64 15.76
N SER A 454 20.05 -17.07 15.89
CA SER A 454 21.08 -16.81 14.88
C SER A 454 20.76 -17.57 13.58
N GLU A 455 20.05 -16.92 12.66
CA GLU A 455 19.77 -17.45 11.30
C GLU A 455 20.96 -17.30 10.34
N ARG A 456 21.03 -18.17 9.32
CA ARG A 456 21.99 -18.13 8.22
C ARG A 456 21.39 -17.51 6.97
N ILE A 457 21.94 -16.38 6.54
CA ILE A 457 21.38 -15.59 5.44
C ILE A 457 22.39 -15.50 4.28
N LEU A 458 21.94 -15.82 3.08
CA LEU A 458 22.74 -15.78 1.86
C LEU A 458 22.33 -14.59 0.97
N PHE A 459 23.26 -13.70 0.65
CA PHE A 459 23.08 -12.64 -0.34
C PHE A 459 23.75 -13.02 -1.66
N VAL A 460 22.97 -13.27 -2.71
CA VAL A 460 23.43 -13.59 -4.05
C VAL A 460 23.36 -12.34 -4.93
N LEU A 461 24.50 -11.63 -5.03
CA LEU A 461 24.70 -10.39 -5.80
C LEU A 461 25.78 -10.57 -6.91
N PRO A 462 25.66 -11.57 -7.79
CA PRO A 462 26.75 -12.16 -8.57
C PRO A 462 27.23 -11.32 -9.76
N ILE A 463 26.44 -10.33 -10.20
CA ILE A 463 26.75 -9.37 -11.27
C ILE A 463 26.58 -7.94 -10.74
N ALA A 464 27.16 -7.68 -9.57
CA ALA A 464 27.05 -6.39 -8.90
C ALA A 464 28.28 -5.52 -9.21
N THR A 465 28.06 -4.31 -9.73
CA THR A 465 29.06 -3.24 -9.59
C THR A 465 29.11 -2.78 -8.13
N LYS A 466 30.07 -1.91 -7.79
CA LYS A 466 30.20 -1.36 -6.43
C LYS A 466 28.88 -0.74 -5.93
N SER A 467 28.17 0.00 -6.78
CA SER A 467 26.87 0.59 -6.43
C SER A 467 25.80 -0.47 -6.10
N HIS A 468 25.73 -1.56 -6.86
CA HIS A 468 24.76 -2.65 -6.63
C HIS A 468 24.99 -3.36 -5.30
N LYS A 469 26.25 -3.49 -4.86
CA LYS A 469 26.56 -4.04 -3.53
C LYS A 469 26.29 -3.02 -2.41
N ASN A 470 26.68 -1.76 -2.62
CA ASN A 470 26.62 -0.72 -1.60
C ASN A 470 25.20 -0.45 -1.09
N VAL A 471 24.18 -0.56 -1.93
CA VAL A 471 22.78 -0.35 -1.51
C VAL A 471 22.33 -1.38 -0.46
N PHE A 472 22.83 -2.61 -0.52
CA PHE A 472 22.45 -3.70 0.39
C PHE A 472 23.45 -3.93 1.53
N GLU A 473 24.62 -3.32 1.47
CA GLU A 473 25.64 -3.40 2.53
C GLU A 473 25.17 -2.94 3.91
N PRO A 474 24.41 -1.84 4.06
CA PRO A 474 23.80 -1.46 5.33
C PRO A 474 22.92 -2.58 5.90
N LEU A 475 22.12 -3.24 5.06
CA LEU A 475 21.18 -4.29 5.48
C LEU A 475 21.92 -5.51 6.03
N TYR A 476 22.83 -6.10 5.24
CA TYR A 476 23.52 -7.30 5.70
C TYR A 476 24.51 -7.01 6.84
N THR A 477 25.04 -5.78 6.93
CA THR A 477 25.87 -5.36 8.07
C THR A 477 25.03 -5.25 9.36
N ALA A 478 23.81 -4.70 9.26
CA ALA A 478 22.92 -4.58 10.40
C ALA A 478 22.37 -5.94 10.87
N LEU A 479 22.08 -6.87 9.94
CA LEU A 479 21.69 -8.25 10.27
C LEU A 479 22.83 -8.99 10.99
N ALA A 480 24.07 -8.87 10.51
CA ALA A 480 25.23 -9.45 11.17
C ALA A 480 25.44 -8.89 12.60
N ALA A 481 25.21 -7.58 12.78
CA ALA A 481 25.27 -6.93 14.09
C ALA A 481 24.17 -7.39 15.05
N LYS A 482 23.02 -7.85 14.53
CA LYS A 482 21.96 -8.51 15.30
C LYS A 482 22.25 -9.99 15.62
N GLY A 483 23.38 -10.53 15.17
CA GLY A 483 23.83 -11.89 15.48
C GLY A 483 23.59 -12.93 14.39
N HIS A 484 23.09 -12.55 13.22
CA HIS A 484 22.93 -13.47 12.09
C HIS A 484 24.27 -13.83 11.42
N ASP A 485 24.38 -15.04 10.89
CA ASP A 485 25.52 -15.52 10.10
C ASP A 485 25.28 -15.21 8.62
N ILE A 486 26.03 -14.25 8.08
CA ILE A 486 25.82 -13.70 6.74
C ILE A 486 26.85 -14.25 5.77
N THR A 487 26.39 -14.81 4.66
CA THR A 487 27.24 -15.06 3.49
C THR A 487 26.85 -14.13 2.34
N VAL A 488 27.81 -13.36 1.81
CA VAL A 488 27.58 -12.46 0.67
C VAL A 488 28.39 -12.95 -0.53
N VAL A 489 27.72 -13.07 -1.66
CA VAL A 489 28.30 -13.48 -2.93
C VAL A 489 28.25 -12.30 -3.86
N SER A 490 29.40 -11.74 -4.23
CA SER A 490 29.44 -10.53 -5.04
C SER A 490 30.65 -10.48 -5.95
N SER A 491 30.55 -9.76 -7.05
CA SER A 491 31.68 -9.51 -7.95
C SER A 491 32.69 -8.49 -7.40
N VAL A 492 32.35 -7.82 -6.30
CA VAL A 492 33.13 -6.74 -5.70
C VAL A 492 33.89 -7.24 -4.48
N LYS A 493 35.23 -7.10 -4.52
CA LYS A 493 36.10 -7.45 -3.40
C LYS A 493 35.72 -6.70 -2.10
N PRO A 494 35.78 -7.37 -0.95
CA PRO A 494 35.56 -6.72 0.34
C PRO A 494 36.65 -5.67 0.59
N SER A 495 36.28 -4.52 1.14
CA SER A 495 37.25 -3.48 1.53
C SER A 495 37.96 -3.84 2.84
N LYS A 496 37.26 -4.52 3.76
CA LYS A 496 37.80 -5.02 5.03
C LYS A 496 36.96 -6.20 5.54
N PRO A 497 37.56 -7.15 6.29
CA PRO A 497 36.81 -8.19 6.99
C PRO A 497 35.82 -7.59 8.00
N LYS A 498 34.67 -8.24 8.18
CA LYS A 498 33.65 -7.87 9.17
C LYS A 498 33.22 -9.12 9.95
N ALA A 499 32.95 -8.97 11.24
CA ALA A 499 32.46 -10.06 12.08
C ALA A 499 31.11 -10.58 11.54
N ASN A 500 30.90 -11.89 11.62
CA ASN A 500 29.68 -12.60 11.17
C ASN A 500 29.31 -12.38 9.68
N ILE A 501 30.27 -11.92 8.85
CA ILE A 501 30.07 -11.75 7.42
C ILE A 501 31.18 -12.47 6.65
N ARG A 502 30.79 -13.46 5.86
CA ARG A 502 31.64 -14.18 4.91
C ARG A 502 31.36 -13.67 3.50
N GLU A 503 32.32 -12.95 2.92
CA GLU A 503 32.22 -12.46 1.53
C GLU A 503 32.98 -13.37 0.55
N ILE A 504 32.33 -13.74 -0.55
CA ILE A 504 32.89 -14.62 -1.59
C ILE A 504 32.79 -13.92 -2.94
N VAL A 505 33.90 -13.90 -3.68
CA VAL A 505 34.03 -13.27 -4.99
C VAL A 505 34.29 -14.33 -6.07
N PRO A 506 33.24 -14.90 -6.69
CA PRO A 506 33.40 -15.98 -7.66
C PRO A 506 33.83 -15.49 -9.05
N ILE A 507 33.40 -14.29 -9.44
CA ILE A 507 33.69 -13.65 -10.73
C ILE A 507 33.96 -12.17 -10.44
N SER A 508 35.08 -11.63 -10.91
CA SER A 508 35.39 -10.21 -10.75
C SER A 508 34.59 -9.31 -11.69
N VAL A 509 34.48 -8.01 -11.37
CA VAL A 509 33.88 -7.00 -12.26
C VAL A 509 34.61 -6.98 -13.62
N GLN A 510 35.94 -7.14 -13.63
CA GLN A 510 36.75 -7.19 -14.85
C GLN A 510 36.41 -8.40 -15.73
N GLU A 511 36.21 -9.58 -15.14
CA GLU A 511 35.77 -10.78 -15.89
C GLU A 511 34.39 -10.56 -16.52
N ILE A 512 33.47 -9.90 -15.80
CA ILE A 512 32.10 -9.62 -16.27
C ILE A 512 32.07 -8.70 -17.50
N PHE A 513 32.84 -7.60 -17.47
CA PHE A 513 32.83 -6.59 -18.54
C PHE A 513 33.90 -6.83 -19.63
N GLY A 514 34.70 -7.89 -19.49
CA GLY A 514 35.75 -8.25 -20.44
C GLY A 514 35.49 -9.58 -21.15
N GLN A 515 35.74 -10.69 -20.45
CA GLN A 515 35.80 -12.04 -21.04
C GLN A 515 34.47 -12.79 -21.04
N LEU A 516 33.53 -12.42 -20.16
CA LEU A 516 32.23 -13.08 -20.00
C LEU A 516 31.06 -12.19 -20.45
N ASN A 517 31.13 -11.69 -21.70
CA ASN A 517 30.12 -10.76 -22.23
C ASN A 517 28.73 -11.40 -22.37
N ALA A 518 28.66 -12.72 -22.58
CA ALA A 518 27.39 -13.43 -22.65
C ALA A 518 26.82 -13.75 -21.25
N PHE A 519 25.53 -13.52 -21.07
CA PHE A 519 24.81 -13.82 -19.82
C PHE A 519 24.92 -15.31 -19.41
N GLU A 520 24.82 -16.22 -20.37
CA GLU A 520 24.93 -17.67 -20.13
C GLU A 520 26.30 -18.09 -19.58
N ASP A 521 27.38 -17.50 -20.08
CA ASP A 521 28.74 -17.86 -19.67
C ASP A 521 29.05 -17.37 -18.25
N ARG A 522 28.49 -16.21 -17.87
CA ARG A 522 28.50 -15.73 -16.48
C ARG A 522 27.77 -16.72 -15.56
N GLY A 523 26.58 -17.15 -15.95
CA GLY A 523 25.79 -18.13 -15.19
C GLY A 523 26.52 -19.47 -15.00
N LYS A 524 27.05 -20.05 -16.09
CA LYS A 524 27.82 -21.31 -16.04
C LYS A 524 29.03 -21.21 -15.13
N THR A 525 29.85 -20.17 -15.32
CA THR A 525 31.07 -19.95 -14.54
C THR A 525 30.76 -19.81 -13.05
N PHE A 526 29.70 -19.08 -12.73
CA PHE A 526 29.25 -18.96 -11.35
C PHE A 526 28.83 -20.30 -10.77
N LEU A 527 27.90 -21.01 -11.41
CA LEU A 527 27.36 -22.28 -10.90
C LEU A 527 28.48 -23.31 -10.69
N GLN A 528 29.46 -23.36 -11.58
CA GLN A 528 30.66 -24.20 -11.42
C GLN A 528 31.48 -23.82 -10.17
N ARG A 529 31.82 -22.53 -10.02
CA ARG A 529 32.68 -22.05 -8.92
C ARG A 529 31.97 -22.02 -7.57
N PHE A 530 30.64 -22.10 -7.56
CA PHE A 530 29.82 -21.76 -6.40
C PHE A 530 28.88 -22.88 -5.91
N SER A 531 28.76 -23.97 -6.67
CA SER A 531 27.98 -25.17 -6.31
C SER A 531 28.28 -25.73 -4.91
N ARG A 532 29.48 -25.49 -4.35
CA ARG A 532 29.83 -25.92 -2.99
C ARG A 532 28.88 -25.39 -1.90
N LEU A 533 28.28 -24.21 -2.09
CA LEU A 533 27.33 -23.65 -1.13
C LEU A 533 26.03 -24.45 -1.04
N LEU A 534 25.72 -25.30 -2.03
CA LEU A 534 24.57 -26.21 -1.95
C LEU A 534 24.71 -27.26 -0.85
N LYS A 535 25.91 -27.44 -0.29
CA LYS A 535 26.14 -28.30 0.88
C LYS A 535 25.87 -27.59 2.21
N GLU A 536 25.75 -26.27 2.18
CA GLU A 536 25.46 -25.44 3.35
C GLU A 536 23.93 -25.22 3.46
N LYS A 537 23.43 -25.03 4.68
CA LYS A 537 22.02 -24.69 4.92
C LYS A 537 21.89 -23.19 5.15
N PHE A 538 20.87 -22.60 4.53
CA PHE A 538 20.49 -21.20 4.71
C PHE A 538 19.01 -21.12 5.05
N ASP A 539 18.64 -20.15 5.88
CA ASP A 539 17.27 -19.92 6.33
C ASP A 539 16.58 -18.85 5.48
N LEU A 540 17.36 -18.02 4.77
CA LEU A 540 16.88 -17.01 3.84
C LEU A 540 17.90 -16.71 2.74
N VAL A 541 17.42 -16.47 1.52
CA VAL A 541 18.24 -16.04 0.39
C VAL A 541 17.77 -14.67 -0.15
N PHE A 542 18.70 -13.74 -0.35
CA PHE A 542 18.49 -12.54 -1.14
C PHE A 542 19.03 -12.77 -2.55
N LEU A 543 18.20 -12.54 -3.57
CA LEU A 543 18.59 -12.66 -4.97
C LEU A 543 18.45 -11.29 -5.65
N ASN A 544 19.53 -10.74 -6.19
CA ASN A 544 19.41 -9.54 -7.02
C ASN A 544 18.59 -9.84 -8.28
N ALA A 545 17.62 -9.00 -8.60
CA ALA A 545 16.83 -9.10 -9.84
C ALA A 545 17.75 -9.17 -11.08
N PHE A 546 17.22 -9.69 -12.19
CA PHE A 546 17.95 -9.89 -13.45
C PHE A 546 19.06 -10.96 -13.40
N ASN A 547 19.05 -11.83 -12.38
CA ASN A 547 19.98 -12.95 -12.24
C ASN A 547 19.25 -14.28 -12.40
N ASP A 548 18.63 -14.43 -13.57
CA ASP A 548 17.70 -15.51 -13.85
C ASP A 548 18.37 -16.91 -13.85
N CYS A 549 19.63 -17.01 -14.28
CA CYS A 549 20.44 -18.24 -14.24
C CYS A 549 20.68 -18.80 -12.82
N PHE A 550 20.35 -18.04 -11.78
CA PHE A 550 20.63 -18.39 -10.39
C PHE A 550 19.40 -18.96 -9.69
N ALA A 551 18.23 -18.93 -10.33
CA ALA A 551 17.00 -19.47 -9.76
C ALA A 551 17.12 -20.96 -9.41
N GLY A 552 17.71 -21.78 -10.29
CA GLY A 552 17.94 -23.21 -10.00
C GLY A 552 18.79 -23.44 -8.75
N PHE A 553 19.75 -22.55 -8.47
CA PHE A 553 20.55 -22.60 -7.25
C PHE A 553 19.72 -22.25 -6.01
N VAL A 554 18.91 -21.18 -6.07
CA VAL A 554 17.97 -20.81 -4.99
C VAL A 554 16.97 -21.95 -4.72
N TYR A 555 16.45 -22.57 -5.77
CA TYR A 555 15.55 -23.71 -5.66
C TYR A 555 16.19 -24.90 -4.94
N LYS A 556 17.43 -25.28 -5.30
CA LYS A 556 18.15 -26.38 -4.62
C LYS A 556 18.49 -26.05 -3.16
N ILE A 557 18.68 -24.78 -2.79
CA ILE A 557 18.85 -24.37 -1.37
C ILE A 557 17.56 -24.65 -0.57
N GLY A 558 16.38 -24.44 -1.17
CA GLY A 558 15.09 -24.75 -0.54
C GLY A 558 14.67 -23.76 0.56
N ALA A 559 15.33 -22.60 0.66
CA ALA A 559 14.97 -21.55 1.59
C ALA A 559 13.99 -20.55 0.95
N PRO A 560 13.17 -19.85 1.76
CA PRO A 560 12.48 -18.64 1.31
C PRO A 560 13.49 -17.65 0.70
N PHE A 561 13.04 -16.87 -0.28
CA PHE A 561 13.90 -15.88 -0.90
C PHE A 561 13.21 -14.55 -1.18
N ILE A 562 14.00 -13.49 -1.07
CA ILE A 562 13.63 -12.10 -1.33
C ILE A 562 14.37 -11.65 -2.59
N ILE A 563 13.64 -11.10 -3.55
CA ILE A 563 14.25 -10.44 -4.71
C ILE A 563 14.58 -9.00 -4.32
N VAL A 564 15.76 -8.52 -4.69
CA VAL A 564 16.16 -7.13 -4.48
C VAL A 564 16.37 -6.41 -5.81
N THR A 565 15.87 -5.18 -5.93
CA THR A 565 16.10 -4.32 -7.11
C THR A 565 16.94 -3.10 -6.73
N THR A 566 17.88 -2.72 -7.60
CA THR A 566 18.76 -1.56 -7.37
C THR A 566 18.15 -0.21 -7.73
N GLY A 567 16.96 -0.21 -8.33
CA GLY A 567 16.08 0.94 -8.47
C GLY A 567 14.62 0.53 -8.23
N ALA A 568 13.67 1.34 -8.71
CA ALA A 568 12.25 1.01 -8.61
C ALA A 568 11.92 -0.28 -9.33
N THR A 569 11.16 -1.17 -8.70
CA THR A 569 10.81 -2.47 -9.29
C THR A 569 10.13 -2.30 -10.67
N PRO A 570 10.71 -2.86 -11.75
CA PRO A 570 10.08 -2.84 -13.07
C PRO A 570 8.83 -3.73 -13.15
N SER A 571 7.93 -3.43 -14.08
CA SER A 571 6.64 -4.14 -14.21
C SER A 571 6.78 -5.66 -14.37
N PHE A 572 7.77 -6.14 -15.12
CA PHE A 572 8.03 -7.58 -15.34
C PHE A 572 8.66 -8.30 -14.14
N ILE A 573 9.24 -7.57 -13.17
CA ILE A 573 9.67 -8.13 -11.88
C ILE A 573 8.51 -8.09 -10.88
N ALA A 574 7.74 -7.00 -10.87
CA ALA A 574 6.54 -6.88 -10.04
C ALA A 574 5.48 -7.95 -10.37
N GLU A 575 5.41 -8.41 -11.62
CA GLU A 575 4.50 -9.49 -12.02
C GLU A 575 4.80 -10.82 -11.32
N LEU A 576 6.03 -11.07 -10.86
CA LEU A 576 6.39 -12.30 -10.14
C LEU A 576 5.58 -12.48 -8.84
N VAL A 577 5.15 -11.36 -8.25
CA VAL A 577 4.27 -11.36 -7.07
C VAL A 577 2.80 -11.12 -7.40
N GLY A 578 2.47 -11.02 -8.70
CA GLY A 578 1.12 -10.76 -9.19
C GLY A 578 0.77 -9.28 -9.32
N ASN A 579 1.73 -8.36 -9.19
CA ASN A 579 1.49 -6.92 -9.33
C ASN A 579 1.81 -6.43 -10.75
N ARG A 580 0.78 -6.08 -11.54
CA ARG A 580 0.98 -5.46 -12.86
C ARG A 580 0.82 -3.95 -12.78
N LEU A 581 1.95 -3.26 -12.94
CA LEU A 581 1.99 -1.80 -12.84
C LEU A 581 1.25 -1.13 -14.03
N PRO A 582 0.43 -0.09 -13.81
CA PRO A 582 -0.29 0.61 -14.88
C PRO A 582 0.64 1.37 -15.83
N THR A 583 0.78 0.89 -17.07
CA THR A 583 1.64 1.52 -18.09
C THR A 583 1.14 2.88 -18.58
N SER A 584 -0.07 3.30 -18.17
CA SER A 584 -0.65 4.59 -18.54
C SER A 584 -0.02 5.78 -17.82
N PHE A 585 0.59 5.57 -16.65
CA PHE A 585 1.26 6.61 -15.87
C PHE A 585 2.52 6.13 -15.13
N VAL A 586 2.78 4.81 -15.07
CA VAL A 586 4.05 4.29 -14.52
C VAL A 586 5.03 4.11 -15.68
N PRO A 587 6.07 4.96 -15.80
CA PRO A 587 7.08 4.80 -16.84
C PRO A 587 7.97 3.60 -16.54
N LEU A 588 8.30 2.84 -17.58
CA LEU A 588 9.32 1.81 -17.51
C LEU A 588 10.70 2.46 -17.47
N GLN A 589 11.50 2.12 -16.47
CA GLN A 589 12.71 2.89 -16.13
C GLN A 589 13.80 2.95 -17.22
N ILE A 590 13.75 2.05 -18.18
CA ILE A 590 14.71 1.96 -19.28
C ILE A 590 14.32 2.79 -20.51
N VAL A 591 13.13 3.41 -20.51
CA VAL A 591 12.67 4.22 -21.63
C VAL A 591 13.13 5.66 -21.44
N PRO A 592 14.05 6.18 -22.27
CA PRO A 592 14.64 7.50 -22.06
C PRO A 592 13.61 8.62 -22.15
N GLY A 593 13.71 9.63 -21.28
CA GLY A 593 12.98 10.89 -21.39
C GLY A 593 11.48 10.86 -21.09
N ILE A 594 10.95 9.79 -20.48
CA ILE A 594 9.53 9.66 -20.15
C ILE A 594 9.27 9.92 -18.65
N SER A 595 8.20 10.67 -18.34
CA SER A 595 7.68 10.92 -16.98
C SER A 595 6.37 10.19 -16.70
N ASP A 596 5.77 10.40 -15.51
CA ASP A 596 4.41 9.97 -15.19
C ASP A 596 3.32 10.78 -15.92
N ASP A 597 3.64 12.01 -16.32
CA ASP A 597 2.88 12.74 -17.34
C ASP A 597 3.40 12.38 -18.74
N MET A 598 2.53 11.77 -19.56
CA MET A 598 2.87 11.23 -20.87
C MET A 598 1.83 11.60 -21.92
N THR A 599 2.32 12.04 -23.08
CA THR A 599 1.52 12.14 -24.30
C THR A 599 1.04 10.75 -24.76
N PHE A 600 0.02 10.70 -25.64
CA PHE A 600 -0.46 9.45 -26.21
C PHE A 600 0.67 8.62 -26.86
N GLY A 601 1.59 9.27 -27.59
CA GLY A 601 2.74 8.62 -28.22
C GLY A 601 3.70 8.01 -27.19
N GLN A 602 4.07 8.78 -26.15
CA GLN A 602 4.92 8.30 -25.07
C GLN A 602 4.28 7.13 -24.30
N ARG A 603 2.99 7.21 -23.98
CA ARG A 603 2.25 6.10 -23.35
C ARG A 603 2.23 4.85 -24.23
N THR A 604 2.04 5.02 -25.54
CA THR A 604 2.05 3.91 -26.50
C THR A 604 3.42 3.25 -26.54
N LEU A 605 4.49 4.03 -26.60
CA LEU A 605 5.86 3.52 -26.56
C LEU A 605 6.15 2.79 -25.24
N ASN A 606 5.80 3.40 -24.10
CA ASN A 606 5.95 2.80 -22.78
C ASN A 606 5.23 1.46 -22.68
N PHE A 607 4.00 1.38 -23.17
CA PHE A 607 3.21 0.14 -23.25
C PHE A 607 3.91 -0.91 -24.12
N LEU A 608 4.27 -0.58 -25.36
CA LEU A 608 4.87 -1.52 -26.32
C LEU A 608 6.20 -2.09 -25.80
N ILE A 609 7.07 -1.25 -25.26
CA ILE A 609 8.35 -1.70 -24.68
C ILE A 609 8.07 -2.58 -23.45
N THR A 610 7.14 -2.19 -22.57
CA THR A 610 6.79 -3.02 -21.42
C THR A 610 6.28 -4.41 -21.85
N GLN A 611 5.41 -4.48 -22.86
CA GLN A 611 4.93 -5.76 -23.39
C GLN A 611 6.06 -6.57 -24.05
N MET A 612 7.00 -5.92 -24.75
CA MET A 612 8.18 -6.57 -25.31
C MET A 612 8.98 -7.28 -24.20
N PHE A 613 9.25 -6.63 -23.06
CA PHE A 613 9.97 -7.26 -21.95
C PHE A 613 9.21 -8.44 -21.34
N HIS A 614 7.89 -8.32 -21.19
CA HIS A 614 7.03 -9.42 -20.73
C HIS A 614 7.09 -10.62 -21.66
N ILE A 615 7.02 -10.39 -22.98
CA ILE A 615 7.12 -11.43 -24.01
C ILE A 615 8.51 -12.05 -24.00
N MET A 616 9.58 -11.25 -23.97
CA MET A 616 10.96 -11.74 -23.91
C MET A 616 11.16 -12.67 -22.71
N ARG A 617 10.67 -12.28 -21.53
CA ARG A 617 10.73 -13.12 -20.32
C ARG A 617 9.81 -14.35 -20.40
N ALA A 618 8.81 -14.35 -21.28
CA ALA A 618 7.89 -15.48 -21.48
C ALA A 618 8.41 -16.55 -22.41
N VAL A 619 9.20 -16.14 -23.40
CA VAL A 619 9.74 -17.04 -24.41
C VAL A 619 11.19 -17.46 -24.14
N SER A 620 11.86 -16.83 -23.16
CA SER A 620 13.23 -17.21 -22.81
C SER A 620 13.25 -18.48 -21.96
N GLY A 621 13.73 -19.58 -22.55
CA GLY A 621 14.07 -20.84 -21.86
C GLY A 621 15.58 -21.05 -21.69
N LYS A 622 16.38 -20.05 -22.10
CA LYS A 622 17.86 -20.15 -22.12
C LYS A 622 18.42 -20.22 -20.70
N GLU A 623 17.79 -19.52 -19.78
CA GLU A 623 18.19 -19.42 -18.38
C GLU A 623 17.99 -20.76 -17.67
N ALA A 624 16.87 -21.45 -17.95
CA ALA A 624 16.58 -22.78 -17.44
C ALA A 624 17.60 -23.81 -17.92
N ALA A 625 17.96 -23.77 -19.21
CA ALA A 625 18.98 -24.65 -19.77
C ALA A 625 20.34 -24.49 -19.08
N VAL A 626 20.72 -23.26 -18.68
CA VAL A 626 22.00 -23.00 -17.99
C VAL A 626 22.06 -23.70 -16.64
N TYR A 627 21.06 -23.53 -15.78
CA TYR A 627 21.11 -24.15 -14.45
C TYR A 627 20.74 -25.63 -14.45
N ARG A 628 19.89 -26.11 -15.36
CA ARG A 628 19.59 -27.54 -15.50
C ARG A 628 20.84 -28.34 -15.85
N LYS A 629 21.59 -27.85 -16.83
CA LYS A 629 22.87 -28.44 -17.22
C LYS A 629 23.89 -28.47 -16.07
N ALA A 630 23.86 -27.47 -15.18
CA ALA A 630 24.82 -27.34 -14.09
C ALA A 630 24.40 -28.06 -12.79
N LEU A 631 23.10 -28.18 -12.51
CA LEU A 631 22.55 -28.57 -11.20
C LEU A 631 21.59 -29.78 -11.26
N GLY A 632 21.23 -30.25 -12.45
CA GLY A 632 20.30 -31.36 -12.68
C GLY A 632 19.16 -30.99 -13.62
N GLU A 633 18.85 -31.88 -14.57
CA GLU A 633 17.80 -31.70 -15.58
C GLU A 633 16.37 -31.73 -15.00
N ASP A 634 16.20 -32.19 -13.77
CA ASP A 634 14.93 -32.31 -13.05
C ASP A 634 14.39 -30.97 -12.49
N LEU A 635 15.11 -29.88 -12.69
CA LEU A 635 14.75 -28.58 -12.12
C LEU A 635 13.56 -27.91 -12.83
N PRO A 636 12.68 -27.21 -12.09
CA PRO A 636 11.53 -26.50 -12.65
C PRO A 636 11.92 -25.44 -13.67
N GLU A 637 10.94 -24.93 -14.40
CA GLU A 637 11.15 -23.74 -15.23
C GLU A 637 11.47 -22.52 -14.37
N PHE A 638 12.20 -21.58 -14.96
CA PHE A 638 12.67 -20.39 -14.26
C PHE A 638 11.53 -19.60 -13.60
N ARG A 639 10.42 -19.42 -14.32
CA ARG A 639 9.22 -18.73 -13.84
C ARG A 639 8.54 -19.41 -12.65
N GLU A 640 8.61 -20.74 -12.58
CA GLU A 640 8.01 -21.50 -11.48
C GLU A 640 8.79 -21.27 -10.18
N ILE A 641 10.12 -21.18 -10.29
CA ILE A 641 10.99 -20.87 -9.15
C ILE A 641 10.73 -19.44 -8.68
N GLU A 642 10.75 -18.46 -9.59
CA GLU A 642 10.55 -17.06 -9.23
C GLU A 642 9.14 -16.74 -8.74
N GLY A 643 8.11 -17.45 -9.23
CA GLY A 643 6.74 -17.30 -8.73
C GLY A 643 6.59 -17.63 -7.24
N ASN A 644 7.56 -18.36 -6.66
CA ASN A 644 7.64 -18.67 -5.23
C ASN A 644 8.39 -17.61 -4.40
N VAL A 645 8.77 -16.48 -5.01
CA VAL A 645 9.36 -15.34 -4.29
C VAL A 645 8.49 -14.95 -3.09
N SER A 646 9.14 -14.75 -1.94
CA SER A 646 8.47 -14.37 -0.70
C SER A 646 8.16 -12.87 -0.66
N MET A 647 9.09 -12.05 -1.17
CA MET A 647 8.98 -10.59 -1.16
C MET A 647 9.93 -9.95 -2.18
N ILE A 648 9.63 -8.72 -2.59
CA ILE A 648 10.52 -7.87 -3.37
C ILE A 648 10.92 -6.65 -2.55
N PHE A 649 12.22 -6.39 -2.40
CA PHE A 649 12.76 -5.16 -1.85
C PHE A 649 13.13 -4.21 -2.99
N SER A 650 12.36 -3.14 -3.11
CA SER A 650 12.55 -2.11 -4.13
C SER A 650 13.43 -0.99 -3.62
N ASN A 651 14.57 -0.70 -4.26
CA ASN A 651 15.35 0.52 -4.00
C ASN A 651 14.67 1.75 -4.63
N SER A 652 13.40 1.98 -4.27
CA SER A 652 12.64 3.18 -4.59
C SER A 652 11.99 3.72 -3.34
N TYR A 653 11.58 4.98 -3.42
CA TYR A 653 10.77 5.63 -2.41
C TYR A 653 9.97 6.73 -3.11
N PHE A 654 8.64 6.70 -3.01
CA PHE A 654 7.72 7.54 -3.78
C PHE A 654 7.93 9.08 -3.73
N PRO A 655 8.62 9.69 -2.75
CA PRO A 655 9.01 11.11 -2.86
C PRO A 655 10.19 11.36 -3.81
N LEU A 656 10.96 10.32 -4.16
CA LEU A 656 12.13 10.38 -5.05
C LEU A 656 11.86 9.76 -6.42
N THR A 657 10.81 8.97 -6.55
CA THR A 657 10.40 8.25 -7.77
C THR A 657 8.91 8.37 -7.98
N TYR A 658 8.39 8.12 -9.18
CA TYR A 658 6.94 8.19 -9.42
C TYR A 658 6.12 7.24 -8.53
N PRO A 659 5.05 7.75 -7.88
CA PRO A 659 4.08 6.93 -7.14
C PRO A 659 3.49 5.83 -8.01
N ARG A 660 3.25 4.66 -7.41
CA ARG A 660 2.70 3.50 -8.13
C ARG A 660 1.95 2.59 -7.16
N PRO A 661 0.97 1.83 -7.66
CA PRO A 661 0.23 0.92 -6.81
C PRO A 661 1.03 -0.35 -6.55
N LEU A 662 1.23 -0.70 -5.28
CA LEU A 662 2.05 -1.84 -4.86
C LEU A 662 1.23 -2.87 -4.06
N LEU A 663 1.53 -4.16 -4.28
CA LEU A 663 1.08 -5.25 -3.41
C LEU A 663 1.92 -5.26 -2.11
N PRO A 664 1.40 -5.82 -1.00
CA PRO A 664 2.08 -5.81 0.31
C PRO A 664 3.41 -6.58 0.35
N ASP A 665 3.64 -7.48 -0.62
CA ASP A 665 4.89 -8.22 -0.80
C ASP A 665 5.92 -7.48 -1.69
N ILE A 666 5.70 -6.19 -1.99
CA ILE A 666 6.71 -5.26 -2.54
C ILE A 666 6.97 -4.15 -1.52
N VAL A 667 8.17 -4.15 -0.93
CA VAL A 667 8.57 -3.21 0.11
C VAL A 667 9.57 -2.20 -0.44
N GLU A 668 9.24 -0.91 -0.33
CA GLU A 668 10.13 0.19 -0.69
C GLU A 668 11.19 0.44 0.40
N VAL A 669 12.45 0.20 0.04
CA VAL A 669 13.63 0.33 0.91
C VAL A 669 14.64 1.33 0.31
N GLY A 670 14.16 2.27 -0.50
CA GLY A 670 14.98 3.32 -1.11
C GLY A 670 15.71 4.18 -0.07
N GLY A 671 17.01 4.40 -0.26
CA GLY A 671 17.83 5.24 0.63
C GLY A 671 18.37 4.53 1.89
N MET A 672 18.34 3.20 1.97
CA MET A 672 18.97 2.42 3.06
C MET A 672 20.45 2.77 3.32
N HIS A 673 21.17 3.22 2.30
CA HIS A 673 22.57 3.63 2.42
C HIS A 673 22.75 5.07 2.88
N CYS A 674 21.72 5.91 2.84
CA CYS A 674 21.79 7.29 3.26
C CYS A 674 21.95 7.39 4.78
N ARG A 675 22.87 8.24 5.24
CA ARG A 675 23.18 8.44 6.65
C ARG A 675 23.59 9.89 6.94
N PRO A 676 23.53 10.32 8.21
CA PRO A 676 24.17 11.56 8.62
C PRO A 676 25.66 11.58 8.25
N ALA A 677 26.15 12.77 7.92
CA ALA A 677 27.56 12.99 7.63
C ALA A 677 28.42 12.72 8.87
N LYS A 678 29.58 12.10 8.64
CA LYS A 678 30.66 11.89 9.61
C LYS A 678 31.70 13.00 9.43
N PRO A 679 32.55 13.24 10.45
CA PRO A 679 33.67 14.16 10.33
C PRO A 679 34.56 13.82 9.13
N LEU A 680 34.92 14.84 8.35
CA LEU A 680 35.84 14.71 7.22
C LEU A 680 37.30 14.65 7.69
N PRO A 681 38.20 14.03 6.91
CA PRO A 681 39.65 14.21 7.09
C PRO A 681 40.00 15.70 7.09
N LYS A 682 40.95 16.11 7.94
CA LYS A 682 41.25 17.52 8.20
C LYS A 682 41.60 18.32 6.93
N ASP A 683 42.40 17.76 6.02
CA ASP A 683 42.81 18.43 4.78
C ASP A 683 41.64 18.67 3.81
N LEU A 684 40.60 17.84 3.91
CA LEU A 684 39.37 17.95 3.17
C LEU A 684 38.46 18.96 3.85
N ASP A 685 38.27 18.84 5.16
CA ASP A 685 37.47 19.75 5.98
C ASP A 685 37.96 21.20 5.87
N ASP A 686 39.28 21.45 5.96
CA ASP A 686 39.90 22.77 5.81
C ASP A 686 39.64 23.34 4.40
N PHE A 687 39.68 22.49 3.37
CA PHE A 687 39.38 22.89 1.99
C PHE A 687 37.91 23.27 1.80
N LEU A 688 36.97 22.52 2.39
CA LEU A 688 35.54 22.84 2.29
C LEU A 688 35.15 24.02 3.17
N THR A 689 35.67 24.10 4.39
CA THR A 689 35.36 25.17 5.36
C THR A 689 35.91 26.52 4.88
N GLY A 690 37.10 26.55 4.29
CA GLY A 690 37.69 27.76 3.72
C GLY A 690 37.06 28.25 2.41
N ALA A 691 36.01 27.59 1.90
CA ALA A 691 35.33 27.96 0.66
C ALA A 691 34.26 29.04 0.92
N GLU A 692 34.65 30.32 0.97
CA GLU A 692 33.75 31.46 1.26
C GLU A 692 32.51 31.51 0.36
N HIS A 693 32.66 31.16 -0.92
CA HIS A 693 31.57 31.18 -1.90
C HIS A 693 30.89 29.81 -2.11
N GLY A 694 31.25 28.82 -1.29
CA GLY A 694 30.73 27.46 -1.36
C GLY A 694 31.55 26.51 -2.24
N VAL A 695 31.12 25.25 -2.26
CA VAL A 695 31.81 24.12 -2.89
C VAL A 695 30.91 23.46 -3.92
N ILE A 696 31.49 23.13 -5.08
CA ILE A 696 30.91 22.24 -6.08
C ILE A 696 31.61 20.88 -5.94
N TYR A 697 30.82 19.83 -5.72
CA TYR A 697 31.33 18.46 -5.74
C TYR A 697 31.08 17.85 -7.13
N PHE A 698 32.10 17.27 -7.76
CA PHE A 698 31.99 16.63 -9.07
C PHE A 698 32.40 15.15 -9.02
N SER A 699 31.46 14.25 -9.34
CA SER A 699 31.71 12.81 -9.46
C SER A 699 30.81 12.10 -10.49
N MET A 700 31.41 11.38 -11.44
CA MET A 700 30.69 10.61 -12.47
C MET A 700 30.45 9.13 -12.09
N GLY A 701 30.49 8.80 -10.79
CA GLY A 701 30.23 7.44 -10.31
C GLY A 701 31.46 6.54 -10.28
N SER A 702 31.26 5.22 -10.29
CA SER A 702 32.32 4.21 -10.07
C SER A 702 32.71 3.40 -11.31
N VAL A 703 32.00 3.60 -12.43
CA VAL A 703 32.23 2.87 -13.69
C VAL A 703 32.87 3.80 -14.73
N LEU A 704 32.46 5.06 -14.73
CA LEU A 704 33.08 6.10 -15.55
C LEU A 704 34.36 6.57 -14.87
N GLU A 705 35.48 6.26 -15.51
CA GLU A 705 36.80 6.72 -15.12
C GLU A 705 36.99 8.10 -15.75
N THR A 706 36.86 9.17 -14.95
CA THR A 706 36.86 10.55 -15.48
C THR A 706 38.21 10.98 -16.04
N ASP A 707 39.27 10.24 -15.73
CA ASP A 707 40.60 10.39 -16.31
C ASP A 707 40.69 9.94 -17.78
N GLN A 708 39.70 9.18 -18.26
CA GLN A 708 39.53 8.85 -19.68
C GLN A 708 38.69 9.88 -20.45
N MET A 709 38.29 10.98 -19.81
CA MET A 709 37.56 12.06 -20.47
C MET A 709 38.42 12.69 -21.58
N PRO A 710 37.87 12.92 -22.79
CA PRO A 710 38.59 13.59 -23.87
C PRO A 710 39.19 14.93 -23.44
N ASP A 711 40.38 15.25 -23.93
CA ASP A 711 41.14 16.44 -23.52
C ASP A 711 40.36 17.75 -23.79
N ASP A 712 39.64 17.84 -24.91
CA ASP A 712 38.83 19.02 -25.25
C ASP A 712 37.68 19.21 -24.23
N MET A 713 37.02 18.12 -23.85
CA MET A 713 35.94 18.11 -22.87
C MET A 713 36.46 18.48 -21.48
N ARG A 714 37.59 17.88 -21.07
CA ARG A 714 38.27 18.19 -19.82
C ARG A 714 38.65 19.67 -19.75
N GLN A 715 39.18 20.23 -20.84
CA GLN A 715 39.59 21.64 -20.87
C GLN A 715 38.40 22.59 -20.69
N LYS A 716 37.23 22.30 -21.28
CA LYS A 716 36.00 23.09 -21.07
C LYS A 716 35.61 23.16 -19.59
N PHE A 717 35.64 22.03 -18.87
CA PHE A 717 35.38 22.01 -17.43
C PHE A 717 36.39 22.86 -16.65
N LEU A 718 37.69 22.70 -16.92
CA LEU A 718 38.75 23.46 -16.23
C LEU A 718 38.65 24.96 -16.50
N ASN A 719 38.37 25.36 -17.74
CA ASN A 719 38.20 26.75 -18.12
C ASN A 719 37.05 27.39 -17.35
N VAL A 720 35.88 26.74 -17.30
CA VAL A 720 34.74 27.23 -16.50
C VAL A 720 35.10 27.26 -15.02
N PHE A 721 35.65 26.16 -14.47
CA PHE A 721 36.00 26.10 -13.05
C PHE A 721 36.99 27.20 -12.64
N SER A 722 37.95 27.57 -13.50
CA SER A 722 38.90 28.65 -13.23
C SER A 722 38.26 30.03 -13.06
N ARG A 723 37.07 30.24 -13.65
CA ARG A 723 36.31 31.49 -13.56
C ARG A 723 35.37 31.53 -12.34
N LEU A 724 35.11 30.38 -11.71
CA LEU A 724 34.23 30.28 -10.56
C LEU A 724 34.89 30.78 -9.29
N LYS A 725 34.10 31.46 -8.45
CA LYS A 725 34.51 31.83 -7.08
C LYS A 725 34.44 30.65 -6.12
N GLN A 726 33.67 29.62 -6.48
CA GLN A 726 33.50 28.38 -5.72
C GLN A 726 34.77 27.54 -5.78
N ARG A 727 35.01 26.78 -4.72
CA ARG A 727 35.97 25.67 -4.77
C ARG A 727 35.31 24.46 -5.43
N VAL A 728 36.06 23.72 -6.23
CA VAL A 728 35.58 22.49 -6.87
C VAL A 728 36.37 21.33 -6.31
N ILE A 729 35.66 20.30 -5.85
CA ILE A 729 36.29 19.02 -5.52
C ILE A 729 35.86 17.97 -6.54
N TRP A 730 36.84 17.43 -7.26
CA TRP A 730 36.60 16.56 -8.40
C TRP A 730 37.20 15.18 -8.14
N LYS A 731 36.34 14.15 -8.14
CA LYS A 731 36.80 12.76 -8.12
C LYS A 731 37.56 12.46 -9.42
N TRP A 732 38.82 12.04 -9.31
CA TRP A 732 39.72 11.81 -10.45
C TRP A 732 40.54 10.52 -10.27
N ASN A 733 40.39 9.57 -11.21
CA ASN A 733 40.77 8.18 -10.97
C ASN A 733 42.28 7.88 -11.05
N SER A 734 43.07 8.62 -11.83
CA SER A 734 44.54 8.42 -11.87
C SER A 734 45.35 9.64 -12.35
N GLY A 735 46.62 9.71 -11.94
CA GLY A 735 47.60 10.70 -12.42
C GLY A 735 47.55 12.08 -11.76
N GLN A 736 48.58 12.90 -12.04
CA GLN A 736 48.51 14.35 -11.91
C GLN A 736 47.93 14.91 -13.21
N MET A 737 47.04 15.89 -13.09
CA MET A 737 46.58 16.69 -14.22
C MET A 737 47.41 17.97 -14.26
N ASP A 738 47.93 18.32 -15.42
CA ASP A 738 48.66 19.58 -15.59
C ASP A 738 47.68 20.77 -15.64
N ASN A 739 48.13 21.95 -15.21
CA ASN A 739 47.37 23.21 -15.29
C ASN A 739 46.01 23.21 -14.56
N ILE A 740 45.91 22.54 -13.40
CA ILE A 740 44.70 22.57 -12.56
C ILE A 740 44.53 23.97 -11.94
N PRO A 741 43.35 24.60 -12.05
CA PRO A 741 43.05 25.86 -11.37
C PRO A 741 43.19 25.76 -9.85
N SER A 742 43.64 26.83 -9.18
CA SER A 742 43.92 26.83 -7.74
C SER A 742 42.69 26.56 -6.84
N ASN A 743 41.48 26.75 -7.38
CA ASN A 743 40.22 26.45 -6.70
C ASN A 743 39.75 25.00 -6.91
N VAL A 744 40.47 24.18 -7.67
CA VAL A 744 40.11 22.78 -7.96
C VAL A 744 41.00 21.83 -7.16
N LYS A 745 40.40 20.90 -6.40
CA LYS A 745 41.10 19.81 -5.69
C LYS A 745 40.69 18.46 -6.29
N LEU A 746 41.69 17.70 -6.74
CA LEU A 746 41.50 16.34 -7.26
C LEU A 746 41.68 15.31 -6.14
N SER A 747 40.90 14.22 -6.20
CA SER A 747 41.14 13.04 -5.36
C SER A 747 40.60 11.77 -6.02
N SER A 748 41.33 10.67 -5.91
CA SER A 748 40.90 9.35 -6.39
C SER A 748 39.86 8.70 -5.49
N TRP A 749 39.78 9.13 -4.23
CA TRP A 749 38.78 8.66 -3.28
C TRP A 749 38.20 9.81 -2.45
N LEU A 750 36.88 9.85 -2.35
CA LEU A 750 36.15 10.88 -1.63
C LEU A 750 35.03 10.28 -0.78
N PRO A 751 34.86 10.71 0.49
CA PRO A 751 33.74 10.30 1.33
C PRO A 751 32.47 11.07 0.93
N GLN A 752 31.84 10.66 -0.17
CA GLN A 752 30.75 11.38 -0.84
C GLN A 752 29.64 11.90 0.09
N GLN A 753 29.05 11.06 0.94
CA GLN A 753 27.98 11.51 1.85
C GLN A 753 28.46 12.52 2.90
N ASP A 754 29.72 12.42 3.31
CA ASP A 754 30.28 13.32 4.31
C ASP A 754 30.56 14.69 3.69
N ILE A 755 30.97 14.73 2.40
CA ILE A 755 31.08 15.94 1.59
C ILE A 755 29.69 16.55 1.37
N LEU A 756 28.72 15.77 0.88
CA LEU A 756 27.37 16.26 0.59
C LEU A 756 26.68 16.84 1.83
N GLY A 757 26.92 16.28 3.01
CA GLY A 757 26.40 16.81 4.27
C GLY A 757 27.16 18.01 4.85
N HIS A 758 28.25 18.46 4.21
CA HIS A 758 28.99 19.62 4.66
C HIS A 758 28.25 20.93 4.29
N PRO A 759 28.11 21.91 5.21
CA PRO A 759 27.26 23.10 5.02
C PRO A 759 27.66 24.02 3.87
N ASN A 760 28.92 23.95 3.42
CA ASN A 760 29.44 24.74 2.30
C ASN A 760 29.20 24.11 0.92
N VAL A 761 28.76 22.85 0.81
CA VAL A 761 28.44 22.27 -0.49
C VAL A 761 27.16 22.91 -1.05
N ARG A 762 27.23 23.33 -2.31
CA ARG A 762 26.16 24.04 -3.02
C ARG A 762 25.59 23.25 -4.18
N ILE A 763 26.44 22.53 -4.91
CA ILE A 763 26.05 21.77 -6.09
C ILE A 763 26.75 20.42 -6.07
N PHE A 764 26.04 19.39 -6.48
CA PHE A 764 26.63 18.12 -6.86
C PHE A 764 26.49 17.90 -8.36
N MET A 765 27.62 17.97 -9.08
CA MET A 765 27.74 17.56 -10.46
C MET A 765 27.89 16.04 -10.52
N THR A 766 26.97 15.36 -11.20
CA THR A 766 26.89 13.91 -11.18
C THR A 766 26.32 13.34 -12.47
N HIS A 767 26.73 12.12 -12.81
CA HIS A 767 26.09 11.33 -13.88
C HIS A 767 24.61 10.97 -13.65
N GLY A 768 24.01 11.32 -12.49
CA GLY A 768 22.60 11.04 -12.22
C GLY A 768 22.29 9.61 -11.76
N GLY A 769 23.29 8.81 -11.38
CA GLY A 769 23.04 7.48 -10.82
C GLY A 769 22.21 7.52 -9.53
N LEU A 770 21.23 6.61 -9.40
CA LEU A 770 20.18 6.67 -8.38
C LEU A 770 20.70 6.79 -6.94
N LEU A 771 21.71 6.01 -6.55
CA LEU A 771 22.24 6.04 -5.17
C LEU A 771 22.81 7.43 -4.82
N SER A 772 23.60 8.00 -5.72
CA SER A 772 24.21 9.32 -5.54
C SER A 772 23.15 10.42 -5.52
N THR A 773 22.10 10.30 -6.34
CA THR A 773 20.94 11.19 -6.33
C THR A 773 20.20 11.12 -4.98
N GLN A 774 19.97 9.91 -4.45
CA GLN A 774 19.35 9.72 -3.13
C GLN A 774 20.19 10.35 -1.99
N GLU A 775 21.51 10.23 -2.06
CA GLU A 775 22.43 10.85 -1.07
C GLU A 775 22.39 12.38 -1.13
N ALA A 776 22.35 12.95 -2.34
CA ALA A 776 22.28 14.40 -2.52
C ALA A 776 20.97 14.98 -1.99
N VAL A 777 19.84 14.34 -2.30
CA VAL A 777 18.54 14.76 -1.74
C VAL A 777 18.52 14.53 -0.22
N TYR A 778 19.12 13.44 0.28
CA TYR A 778 19.24 13.21 1.73
C TYR A 778 19.99 14.34 2.42
N HIS A 779 20.99 14.95 1.80
CA HIS A 779 21.71 16.10 2.37
C HIS A 779 21.18 17.48 1.94
N GLY A 780 20.17 17.53 1.07
CA GLY A 780 19.55 18.77 0.60
C GLY A 780 20.41 19.55 -0.39
N VAL A 781 21.19 18.85 -1.22
CA VAL A 781 22.08 19.42 -2.23
C VAL A 781 21.47 19.27 -3.64
N PRO A 782 21.31 20.36 -4.40
CA PRO A 782 20.80 20.30 -5.77
C PRO A 782 21.84 19.71 -6.75
N LEU A 783 21.35 19.22 -7.90
CA LEU A 783 22.17 18.51 -8.88
C LEU A 783 22.38 19.31 -10.17
N LEU A 784 23.59 19.18 -10.72
CA LEU A 784 23.78 19.26 -12.16
C LEU A 784 23.96 17.81 -12.67
N ALA A 785 22.92 17.26 -13.28
CA ALA A 785 22.92 15.91 -13.81
C ALA A 785 23.54 15.88 -15.21
N ILE A 786 24.46 14.95 -15.46
CA ILE A 786 25.18 14.77 -16.72
C ILE A 786 25.02 13.30 -17.14
N PRO A 787 23.81 12.87 -17.55
CA PRO A 787 23.54 11.46 -17.82
C PRO A 787 24.41 10.93 -18.96
N MET A 788 24.83 9.66 -18.86
CA MET A 788 25.69 9.02 -19.85
C MET A 788 25.04 7.77 -20.47
N PHE A 789 24.31 6.97 -19.69
CA PHE A 789 23.62 5.75 -20.16
C PHE A 789 22.67 5.14 -19.12
N ALA A 790 21.91 4.13 -19.53
CA ALA A 790 21.02 3.30 -18.71
C ALA A 790 19.92 4.10 -17.99
N ASP A 791 19.82 3.99 -16.67
CA ASP A 791 18.77 4.65 -15.86
C ASP A 791 19.04 6.13 -15.60
N GLN A 792 20.22 6.63 -15.96
CA GLN A 792 20.68 7.97 -15.63
C GLN A 792 19.81 9.06 -16.24
N ASP A 793 19.39 8.91 -17.49
CA ASP A 793 18.50 9.87 -18.18
C ASP A 793 17.15 10.01 -17.47
N LEU A 794 16.59 8.89 -17.03
CA LEU A 794 15.34 8.89 -16.28
C LEU A 794 15.52 9.57 -14.92
N ASN A 795 16.59 9.24 -14.20
CA ASN A 795 16.87 9.84 -12.89
C ASN A 795 17.09 11.35 -13.02
N ALA A 796 17.82 11.79 -14.05
CA ALA A 796 18.05 13.21 -14.35
C ALA A 796 16.74 13.92 -14.69
N LYS A 797 15.92 13.34 -15.58
CA LYS A 797 14.60 13.87 -15.91
C LYS A 797 13.72 14.00 -14.68
N GLN A 798 13.69 12.98 -13.83
CA GLN A 798 12.94 13.00 -12.58
C GLN A 798 13.43 14.10 -11.63
N ALA A 799 14.74 14.27 -11.52
CA ALA A 799 15.33 15.31 -10.67
C ALA A 799 14.98 16.73 -11.16
N VAL A 800 15.01 16.95 -12.48
CA VAL A 800 14.60 18.21 -13.12
C VAL A 800 13.11 18.47 -12.92
N THR A 801 12.25 17.49 -13.20
CA THR A 801 10.79 17.60 -12.98
C THR A 801 10.46 17.88 -11.51
N SER A 802 11.23 17.28 -10.59
CA SER A 802 11.10 17.52 -9.15
C SER A 802 11.66 18.87 -8.71
N GLY A 803 12.31 19.65 -9.60
CA GLY A 803 12.72 21.03 -9.38
C GLY A 803 14.00 21.23 -8.55
N TYR A 804 14.78 20.19 -8.29
CA TYR A 804 16.04 20.30 -7.52
C TYR A 804 17.30 20.11 -8.38
N ALA A 805 17.15 20.00 -9.70
CA ALA A 805 18.25 19.75 -10.61
C ALA A 805 18.12 20.49 -11.94
N LEU A 806 19.26 20.65 -12.60
CA LEU A 806 19.38 20.87 -14.04
C LEU A 806 20.04 19.65 -14.69
N SER A 807 19.85 19.48 -15.99
CA SER A 807 20.48 18.40 -16.77
C SER A 807 21.30 18.99 -17.91
N LEU A 808 22.46 18.42 -18.15
CA LEU A 808 23.36 18.74 -19.25
C LEU A 808 23.54 17.49 -20.11
N GLU A 809 23.12 17.57 -21.38
CA GLU A 809 23.48 16.57 -22.38
C GLU A 809 24.99 16.68 -22.65
N ILE A 810 25.73 15.61 -22.41
CA ILE A 810 27.19 15.65 -22.48
C ILE A 810 27.68 15.97 -23.89
N LEU A 811 26.92 15.57 -24.92
CA LEU A 811 27.23 15.87 -26.31
C LEU A 811 27.01 17.34 -26.68
N GLU A 812 26.25 18.08 -25.88
CA GLU A 812 26.00 19.51 -26.05
C GLU A 812 26.96 20.38 -25.21
N LEU A 813 27.94 19.79 -24.52
CA LEU A 813 28.85 20.53 -23.64
C LEU A 813 29.63 21.63 -24.38
N SER A 814 29.32 22.88 -24.01
CA SER A 814 30.13 24.07 -24.23
C SER A 814 30.47 24.75 -22.90
N GLU A 815 31.48 25.62 -22.90
CA GLU A 815 31.82 26.42 -21.72
C GLU A 815 30.66 27.33 -21.31
N GLU A 816 29.98 27.93 -22.28
CA GLU A 816 28.83 28.83 -22.06
C GLU A 816 27.67 28.08 -21.39
N ILE A 817 27.28 26.92 -21.93
CA ILE A 817 26.18 26.12 -21.37
C ILE A 817 26.53 25.66 -19.95
N LEU A 818 27.74 25.17 -19.72
CA LEU A 818 28.15 24.72 -18.39
C LEU A 818 28.16 25.86 -17.37
N GLU A 819 28.70 27.03 -17.76
CA GLU A 819 28.76 28.21 -16.90
C GLU A 819 27.36 28.74 -16.58
N ASP A 820 26.46 28.80 -17.56
CA ASP A 820 25.07 29.22 -17.36
C ASP A 820 24.31 28.30 -16.41
N LEU A 821 24.42 26.97 -16.60
CA LEU A 821 23.75 26.00 -15.74
C LEU A 821 24.28 26.06 -14.30
N LEU A 822 25.60 26.22 -14.12
CA LEU A 822 26.19 26.37 -12.78
C LEU A 822 25.78 27.70 -12.14
N ASN A 823 25.82 28.81 -12.86
CA ASN A 823 25.37 30.11 -12.37
C ASN A 823 23.89 30.07 -11.99
N GLN A 824 23.06 29.36 -12.76
CA GLN A 824 21.66 29.20 -12.46
C GLN A 824 21.45 28.43 -11.14
N LEU A 825 22.12 27.30 -10.94
CA LEU A 825 22.04 26.51 -9.71
C LEU A 825 22.60 27.25 -8.48
N LEU A 826 23.65 28.07 -8.67
CA LEU A 826 24.27 28.84 -7.59
C LEU A 826 23.41 30.05 -7.16
N ASN A 827 22.78 30.73 -8.12
CA ASN A 827 22.15 32.02 -7.88
C ASN A 827 20.62 31.95 -7.75
N GLU A 828 19.95 30.91 -8.27
CA GLU A 828 18.49 30.76 -8.11
C GLU A 828 18.13 29.90 -6.88
N PRO A 829 17.54 30.48 -5.81
CA PRO A 829 17.29 29.75 -4.57
C PRO A 829 16.29 28.59 -4.70
N LYS A 830 15.47 28.57 -5.77
CA LYS A 830 14.42 27.58 -5.96
C LYS A 830 14.95 26.14 -5.95
N TYR A 831 16.13 25.89 -6.54
CA TYR A 831 16.72 24.55 -6.59
C TYR A 831 17.20 24.08 -5.21
N SER A 832 17.94 24.94 -4.49
CA SER A 832 18.43 24.61 -3.14
C SER A 832 17.30 24.50 -2.11
N LYS A 833 16.28 25.37 -2.21
CA LYS A 833 15.07 25.27 -1.39
C LYS A 833 14.35 23.96 -1.65
N LYS A 834 14.12 23.61 -2.93
CA LYS A 834 13.46 22.36 -3.30
C LYS A 834 14.24 21.12 -2.85
N ALA A 835 15.58 21.14 -2.96
CA ALA A 835 16.43 20.06 -2.45
C ALA A 835 16.28 19.90 -0.93
N LYS A 836 16.26 21.00 -0.16
CA LYS A 836 16.05 20.99 1.30
C LYS A 836 14.65 20.55 1.69
N ASP A 837 13.62 21.01 0.97
CA ASP A 837 12.23 20.61 1.20
C ASP A 837 12.06 19.10 1.00
N LEU A 838 12.60 18.57 -0.12
CA LEU A 838 12.61 17.13 -0.36
C LEU A 838 13.44 16.38 0.68
N SER A 839 14.55 16.94 1.14
CA SER A 839 15.35 16.39 2.22
C SER A 839 14.55 16.20 3.50
N ALA A 840 13.74 17.21 3.87
CA ALA A 840 12.85 17.11 5.02
C ALA A 840 11.81 16.00 4.81
N VAL A 841 11.17 15.95 3.64
CA VAL A 841 10.16 14.92 3.29
C VAL A 841 10.74 13.51 3.35
N ILE A 842 11.93 13.26 2.79
CA ILE A 842 12.48 11.90 2.77
C ILE A 842 13.01 11.43 4.12
N ARG A 843 13.34 12.36 5.01
CA ARG A 843 13.73 12.05 6.40
C ARG A 843 12.52 11.95 7.33
N ASP A 844 11.38 12.52 6.94
CA ASP A 844 10.12 12.43 7.67
C ASP A 844 9.42 11.09 7.38
N GLN A 845 9.95 10.04 7.99
CA GLN A 845 9.40 8.69 7.93
C GLN A 845 9.19 8.15 9.34
N MET A 846 8.19 7.28 9.47
CA MET A 846 7.91 6.55 10.72
C MET A 846 9.08 5.66 11.14
N GLU A 847 9.74 5.03 10.18
CA GLU A 847 10.96 4.24 10.31
C GLU A 847 11.93 4.56 9.18
N THR A 848 13.22 4.37 9.45
CA THR A 848 14.23 4.47 8.40
C THR A 848 14.06 3.33 7.37
N PRO A 849 14.47 3.53 6.11
CA PRO A 849 14.43 2.46 5.11
C PRO A 849 15.17 1.18 5.55
N LEU A 850 16.25 1.32 6.34
CA LEU A 850 17.01 0.20 6.89
C LEU A 850 16.22 -0.56 7.97
N GLU A 851 15.56 0.14 8.89
CA GLU A 851 14.70 -0.50 9.90
C GLU A 851 13.54 -1.26 9.25
N ARG A 852 12.93 -0.68 8.20
CA ARG A 852 11.90 -1.33 7.41
C ARG A 852 12.41 -2.63 6.77
N ALA A 853 13.56 -2.57 6.11
CA ALA A 853 14.17 -3.74 5.48
C ALA A 853 14.51 -4.83 6.50
N LEU A 854 15.04 -4.46 7.67
CA LEU A 854 15.33 -5.40 8.77
C LEU A 854 14.05 -6.09 9.26
N PHE A 855 13.00 -5.32 9.54
CA PHE A 855 11.72 -5.88 10.01
C PHE A 855 11.18 -6.90 9.01
N TRP A 856 11.10 -6.55 7.73
CA TRP A 856 10.53 -7.43 6.72
C TRP A 856 11.42 -8.65 6.41
N THR A 857 12.74 -8.50 6.52
CA THR A 857 13.68 -9.63 6.43
C THR A 857 13.37 -10.67 7.51
N GLU A 858 13.29 -10.21 8.76
CA GLU A 858 12.98 -11.08 9.91
C GLU A 858 11.54 -11.60 9.84
N TYR A 859 10.60 -10.82 9.31
CA TYR A 859 9.20 -11.22 9.11
C TYR A 859 9.09 -12.42 8.17
N VAL A 860 9.81 -12.39 7.04
CA VAL A 860 9.84 -13.52 6.08
C VAL A 860 10.36 -14.79 6.77
N MET A 861 11.39 -14.68 7.61
CA MET A 861 11.92 -15.82 8.37
C MET A 861 10.92 -16.32 9.42
N ARG A 862 10.35 -15.43 10.24
CA ARG A 862 9.37 -15.77 11.30
C ARG A 862 8.12 -16.47 10.75
N HIS A 863 7.69 -16.09 9.54
CA HIS A 863 6.47 -16.61 8.91
C HIS A 863 6.74 -17.59 7.75
N GLY A 864 7.94 -18.19 7.70
CA GLY A 864 8.24 -19.26 6.75
C GLY A 864 8.00 -18.89 5.28
N GLY A 865 8.39 -17.68 4.86
CA GLY A 865 8.18 -17.16 3.51
C GLY A 865 6.99 -16.22 3.34
N ALA A 866 6.30 -15.85 4.44
CA ALA A 866 5.20 -14.88 4.46
C ALA A 866 4.08 -15.17 3.43
N VAL A 867 3.68 -16.44 3.33
CA VAL A 867 2.74 -16.93 2.31
C VAL A 867 1.38 -16.23 2.32
N HIS A 868 0.98 -15.69 3.47
CA HIS A 868 -0.26 -14.93 3.66
C HIS A 868 -0.26 -13.55 2.97
N LEU A 869 0.88 -13.07 2.49
CA LEU A 869 0.96 -11.84 1.67
C LEU A 869 0.68 -12.09 0.19
N ARG A 870 0.73 -13.34 -0.26
CA ARG A 870 0.72 -13.68 -1.69
C ARG A 870 -0.65 -13.39 -2.29
N SER A 871 -0.66 -12.57 -3.34
CA SER A 871 -1.87 -12.30 -4.12
C SER A 871 -2.29 -13.49 -4.98
N ALA A 872 -3.60 -13.78 -5.03
CA ALA A 872 -4.20 -14.70 -5.99
C ALA A 872 -3.90 -14.34 -7.46
N ALA A 873 -3.56 -13.07 -7.74
CA ALA A 873 -3.20 -12.59 -9.07
C ALA A 873 -2.00 -13.34 -9.68
N ARG A 874 -1.12 -13.95 -8.86
CA ARG A 874 0.00 -14.80 -9.31
C ARG A 874 -0.47 -15.99 -10.17
N LYS A 875 -1.72 -16.43 -10.02
CA LYS A 875 -2.31 -17.57 -10.75
C LYS A 875 -2.99 -17.16 -12.06
N LEU A 876 -3.14 -15.86 -12.32
CA LEU A 876 -3.87 -15.36 -13.48
C LEU A 876 -2.93 -15.11 -14.65
N ASN A 877 -3.35 -15.52 -15.84
CA ASN A 877 -2.68 -15.11 -17.08
C ASN A 877 -3.08 -13.67 -17.48
N THR A 878 -2.41 -13.10 -18.49
CA THR A 878 -2.67 -11.73 -18.98
C THR A 878 -4.14 -11.47 -19.34
N ILE A 879 -4.79 -12.44 -20.00
CA ILE A 879 -6.19 -12.30 -20.42
C ILE A 879 -7.09 -12.22 -19.19
N GLN A 880 -6.86 -13.09 -18.21
CA GLN A 880 -7.66 -13.16 -16.99
C GLN A 880 -7.45 -11.97 -16.07
N TYR A 881 -6.19 -11.54 -15.87
CA TYR A 881 -5.84 -10.41 -15.01
C TYR A 881 -6.54 -9.14 -15.47
N HIS A 882 -6.52 -8.86 -16.78
CA HIS A 882 -7.17 -7.68 -17.36
C HIS A 882 -8.66 -7.90 -17.69
N SER A 883 -9.23 -9.06 -17.30
CA SER A 883 -10.63 -9.43 -17.56
C SER A 883 -11.02 -9.36 -19.05
N ILE A 884 -10.07 -9.56 -19.97
CA ILE A 884 -10.30 -9.47 -21.42
C ILE A 884 -11.30 -10.55 -21.86
N ASP A 885 -11.21 -11.76 -21.29
CA ASP A 885 -12.16 -12.85 -21.50
C ASP A 885 -13.58 -12.48 -21.07
N VAL A 886 -13.72 -11.82 -19.92
CA VAL A 886 -15.00 -11.33 -19.40
C VAL A 886 -15.58 -10.24 -20.29
N TYR A 887 -14.78 -9.24 -20.68
CA TYR A 887 -15.24 -8.17 -21.56
C TYR A 887 -15.62 -8.68 -22.95
N ALA A 888 -14.84 -9.61 -23.52
CA ALA A 888 -15.16 -10.24 -24.79
C ALA A 888 -16.51 -10.97 -24.71
N PHE A 889 -16.75 -11.74 -23.64
CA PHE A 889 -18.04 -12.40 -23.41
C PHE A 889 -19.20 -11.40 -23.32
N ILE A 890 -19.06 -10.33 -22.52
CA ILE A 890 -20.09 -9.28 -22.39
C ILE A 890 -20.37 -8.65 -23.77
N ALA A 891 -19.34 -8.31 -24.53
CA ALA A 891 -19.48 -7.72 -25.86
C ALA A 891 -20.21 -8.67 -26.83
N THR A 892 -19.86 -9.96 -26.84
CA THR A 892 -20.55 -10.97 -27.65
C THR A 892 -22.03 -11.08 -27.30
N VAL A 893 -22.37 -11.11 -26.01
CA VAL A 893 -23.78 -11.14 -25.55
C VAL A 893 -24.53 -9.88 -26.00
N LEU A 894 -23.93 -8.69 -25.85
CA LEU A 894 -24.54 -7.44 -26.29
C LEU A 894 -24.79 -7.41 -27.80
N ILE A 895 -23.83 -7.84 -28.61
CA ILE A 895 -23.96 -7.93 -30.08
C ILE A 895 -25.09 -8.92 -30.45
N ALA A 896 -25.19 -10.06 -29.77
CA ALA A 896 -26.25 -11.03 -30.00
C ALA A 896 -27.63 -10.46 -29.66
N VAL A 897 -27.78 -9.78 -28.51
CA VAL A 897 -29.03 -9.13 -28.10
C VAL A 897 -29.45 -8.05 -29.09
N VAL A 898 -28.53 -7.16 -29.49
CA VAL A 898 -28.81 -6.11 -30.48
C VAL A 898 -29.23 -6.72 -31.81
N THR A 899 -28.56 -7.80 -32.24
CA THR A 899 -28.90 -8.52 -33.47
C THR A 899 -30.31 -9.11 -33.40
N VAL A 900 -30.68 -9.76 -32.30
CA VAL A 900 -32.03 -10.30 -32.06
C VAL A 900 -33.07 -9.17 -32.07
N LEU A 901 -32.81 -8.05 -31.38
CA LEU A 901 -33.69 -6.89 -31.36
C LEU A 901 -33.90 -6.30 -32.77
N VAL A 902 -32.83 -6.17 -33.56
CA VAL A 902 -32.91 -5.71 -34.95
C VAL A 902 -33.72 -6.69 -35.82
N ILE A 903 -33.53 -8.00 -35.66
CA ILE A 903 -34.32 -9.02 -36.37
C ILE A 903 -35.79 -8.93 -35.97
N LEU A 904 -36.10 -8.81 -34.67
CA LEU A 904 -37.47 -8.66 -34.17
C LEU A 904 -38.11 -7.37 -34.70
N LEU A 905 -37.40 -6.25 -34.67
CA LEU A 905 -37.87 -4.98 -35.24
C LEU A 905 -38.13 -5.11 -36.73
N LYS A 906 -37.21 -5.70 -37.52
CA LYS A 906 -37.42 -5.98 -38.96
C LYS A 906 -38.65 -6.85 -39.19
N PHE A 907 -38.87 -7.87 -38.35
CA PHE A 907 -40.02 -8.74 -38.44
C PHE A 907 -41.33 -8.01 -38.11
N ILE A 908 -41.33 -7.17 -37.06
CA ILE A 908 -42.46 -6.32 -36.68
C ILE A 908 -42.76 -5.31 -37.80
N PHE A 909 -41.76 -4.61 -38.32
CA PHE A 909 -41.90 -3.68 -39.45
C PHE A 909 -42.46 -4.38 -40.69
N LYS A 910 -41.94 -5.57 -41.05
CA LYS A 910 -42.47 -6.36 -42.16
C LYS A 910 -43.93 -6.76 -41.95
N LYS A 911 -44.32 -7.15 -40.73
CA LYS A 911 -45.72 -7.45 -40.39
C LYS A 911 -46.62 -6.21 -40.44
N ILE A 912 -46.17 -5.07 -39.91
CA ILE A 912 -46.91 -3.80 -39.95
C ILE A 912 -47.09 -3.34 -41.41
N ALA A 913 -46.01 -3.35 -42.21
CA ALA A 913 -46.06 -3.02 -43.63
C ALA A 913 -47.02 -3.95 -44.41
N SER A 914 -47.01 -5.26 -44.13
CA SER A 914 -47.94 -6.20 -44.77
C SER A 914 -49.41 -5.97 -44.38
N LYS A 915 -49.69 -5.51 -43.15
CA LYS A 915 -51.04 -5.15 -42.70
C LYS A 915 -51.51 -3.80 -43.27
N LEU A 916 -50.60 -2.83 -43.40
CA LEU A 916 -50.91 -1.52 -44.01
C LEU A 916 -51.12 -1.66 -45.52
N GLY A 917 -50.32 -2.47 -46.21
CA GLY A 917 -50.50 -2.79 -47.64
C GLY A 917 -51.79 -3.57 -47.95
N ARG A 918 -52.36 -4.30 -46.97
CA ARG A 918 -53.69 -4.93 -47.12
C ARG A 918 -54.84 -3.93 -46.97
N LYS A 919 -54.70 -2.84 -46.21
CA LYS A 919 -55.75 -1.82 -46.05
C LYS A 919 -55.89 -0.89 -47.25
N THR A 920 -54.87 -0.72 -48.07
CA THR A 920 -54.93 0.09 -49.31
C THR A 920 -55.43 -0.69 -50.53
N GLY A 921 -55.55 -2.02 -50.43
CA GLY A 921 -56.07 -2.88 -51.51
C GLY A 921 -57.60 -2.94 -51.61
N ASP A 922 -58.34 -2.56 -50.57
CA ASP A 922 -59.82 -2.66 -50.52
C ASP A 922 -60.57 -1.38 -50.92
N GLN A 923 -59.89 -0.35 -51.44
CA GLN A 923 -60.53 0.88 -51.95
C GLN A 923 -60.09 1.23 -53.38
N LYS A 924 -60.64 0.51 -54.37
CA LYS A 924 -60.81 0.85 -55.81
C LYS A 924 -61.26 -0.45 -56.51
N VAL A 925 -62.36 -0.61 -57.25
CA VAL A 925 -63.16 0.26 -58.11
C VAL A 925 -64.55 -0.39 -58.28
N LYS A 926 -65.64 0.35 -58.05
CA LYS A 926 -66.90 0.17 -58.79
C LYS A 926 -67.21 1.51 -59.45
N LYS A 927 -66.90 1.64 -60.74
CA LYS A 927 -67.45 2.65 -61.64
C LYS A 927 -68.26 1.90 -62.70
N GLN A 928 -69.43 2.48 -62.99
CA GLN A 928 -70.44 2.07 -63.96
C GLN A 928 -69.87 1.81 -65.35
#